data_AF-A0A0P4R2T9-F1
#
_entry.id   AF-A0A0P4R2T9-F1
#
_cell.length_a   1.000
_cell.length_b   1.000
_cell.length_c   1.000
_cell.angle_alpha   90.00
_cell.angle_beta   90.00
_cell.angle_gamma   90.00
#
_symmetry.space_group_name_H-M   'P 1'
#
loop_
_entity.id
_entity.type
_entity.pdbx_description
1 polymer ?
#
loop_
_entity_poly.entity_id
_entity_poly.type
_entity_poly.pdbx_seq_one_letter_code
_entity_poly.pdbx_strand_id
1 'polypeptide(L)'
;MFHVKPVDPRLLRYARATRGFLIAVVVLGLAGAGLVVGQAMLIAEVVVGAFQHDLALGALATPLVLLAAVSAGRGLVSWLTELAAHRAGAAAKSELRMRLIERAARLGPGAVIGRTDGGAQVPEAADAGGASGAGTLEMRTGELTALATRGIDALDDYFARYLPQLGLAVVVPLAVLARIVTGDWISALTIVLTLPLIPLFMVLIGWATQSRMDRQWRLLARLSGHFLDVVEGLPTLKVFGRAKAQAAAIRSITGEYRRATLRTLRIAFLSSFALELLATISVALVAVGIGMRLVHGELDLYTGLMVLVLAPEAYLPLRQVGAQYHAAAEGLSAAEEIFAVLETPLRTPGTAPAPQGTALAVEELVVRHPGRAADSLPATSFEVRPGETVALVGPSGAGKSTLLSVLLGLTAPSEGRALADGHDIASLSPESWWQRIAWVPQHPHLFAGTIAENVRLARPDAEDAAVRTALGDAGALDFVDALPDGMATRLGESGAGLSAGQRQRLALARAFLADRPILLLDEPTANLDGATEEAIVAAVRRLAVGRTVLLVVHRPALLAVADRVVRLPEPAVGAAAVEAAGSVRRAGADASVAVRPETAGDAGPGDGGAAAAASADLASEAAHGAAADRARRAALTRLRRLARAHRARFALALLLGSLALGSAVGLMATSGWLISRAAQQPPVLYLMVAVTATRAFGIGRAVFRYAERLVAHDTVFRMLADVRVAVFRRLERLAPAGLRERSRGDLLSRLVADVDAVQDYFLRWLLPVGAAVLVGAGAVGFTGWLLPEAGAILAAGLLLTGVAVPLLSGALARRTERRLAPARGRLATRVVDVLTGTAELTVAGALGARTESVRRADRELTRIASRSATVAGTGAGLSALLCGLTVAASAVAGVQAVHAGRLTGVALAVVVLTPLAAFEAVAGLPLAVQYRRRTRHAAERVFEVLDAPEPVSEPATPAAAPATPFPLAVRELTARHPGQDRSALDGIGFTLTAGHRLAVVGASGSGKTTLAQVLLRFLDEESGTYTLGGTAAREMAGDGVRRLVGLCAQDAHLFDSSLRENLRLARPEGRGAADADQDLWEALGRARLADWVRGLPAGLDTMIGERGARLSGGQRQRLALARALLADFPVLVLDEPAEHLDLATADALTADLLTATEGRTTVLITHRLTGLDAVDEVLVLDRGRAVQRGTYAELAAADGPFRRMLERERAVDAAYGEAQPVG
;
A
#
# COMPACT_ATOMS: atom_id res chain seq x y z
N MET A 1 -3.80 -7.45 28.29
CA MET A 1 -4.75 -7.43 27.17
C MET A 1 -4.42 -8.57 26.19
N PHE A 2 -4.59 -9.84 26.62
CA PHE A 2 -4.69 -11.02 25.73
C PHE A 2 -6.14 -11.10 25.25
N HIS A 3 -6.61 -10.06 24.55
CA HIS A 3 -8.03 -9.93 24.20
C HIS A 3 -8.38 -10.37 22.79
N VAL A 4 -7.42 -10.95 22.06
CA VAL A 4 -7.79 -11.74 20.89
C VAL A 4 -7.73 -13.21 21.25
N LYS A 5 -8.92 -13.79 21.41
CA LYS A 5 -9.07 -15.24 21.53
C LYS A 5 -8.43 -15.87 20.28
N PRO A 6 -7.64 -16.94 20.40
CA PRO A 6 -6.98 -17.59 19.25
C PRO A 6 -7.96 -17.97 18.14
N VAL A 7 -9.23 -18.19 18.50
CA VAL A 7 -10.37 -18.22 17.60
C VAL A 7 -11.40 -17.18 18.08
N ASP A 8 -11.64 -16.12 17.30
CA ASP A 8 -12.71 -15.17 17.59
C ASP A 8 -14.06 -15.76 17.11
N PRO A 9 -15.04 -16.00 17.99
CA PRO A 9 -16.35 -16.52 17.60
C PRO A 9 -17.09 -15.64 16.58
N ARG A 10 -16.75 -14.34 16.48
CA ARG A 10 -17.28 -13.44 15.45
C ARG A 10 -16.88 -13.89 14.04
N LEU A 11 -15.69 -14.45 13.85
CA LEU A 11 -15.27 -15.02 12.55
C LEU A 11 -16.17 -16.20 12.14
N LEU A 12 -16.62 -17.02 13.09
CA LEU A 12 -17.55 -18.13 12.82
C LEU A 12 -18.99 -17.67 12.56
N ARG A 13 -19.32 -16.42 12.91
CA ARG A 13 -20.61 -15.76 12.61
C ARG A 13 -20.58 -15.09 11.23
N TYR A 14 -19.48 -14.39 10.92
CA TYR A 14 -19.35 -13.60 9.70
C TYR A 14 -18.75 -14.38 8.50
N ALA A 15 -18.07 -15.50 8.72
CA ALA A 15 -17.54 -16.35 7.66
C ALA A 15 -18.00 -17.81 7.85
N ARG A 16 -19.05 -18.23 7.13
CA ARG A 16 -19.62 -19.58 7.22
C ARG A 16 -18.65 -20.64 6.69
N ALA A 17 -17.84 -20.28 5.70
CA ALA A 17 -16.82 -21.16 5.12
C ALA A 17 -15.81 -21.69 6.17
N THR A 18 -15.57 -20.94 7.24
CA THR A 18 -14.65 -21.31 8.34
C THR A 18 -15.10 -22.55 9.10
N ARG A 19 -16.41 -22.83 9.21
CA ARG A 19 -16.93 -23.98 9.97
C ARG A 19 -16.60 -25.31 9.28
N GLY A 20 -16.95 -25.43 8.00
CA GLY A 20 -16.66 -26.62 7.20
C GLY A 20 -15.14 -26.86 7.11
N PHE A 21 -14.37 -25.79 7.07
CA PHE A 21 -12.92 -25.85 7.09
C PHE A 21 -12.34 -26.42 8.38
N LEU A 22 -12.78 -25.94 9.55
CA LEU A 22 -12.30 -26.46 10.83
C LEU A 22 -12.59 -27.94 10.99
N ILE A 23 -13.78 -28.39 10.56
CA ILE A 23 -14.12 -29.81 10.54
C ILE A 23 -13.17 -30.59 9.63
N ALA A 24 -12.92 -30.11 8.41
CA ALA A 24 -12.01 -30.75 7.47
C ALA A 24 -10.57 -30.84 8.03
N VAL A 25 -10.06 -29.78 8.68
CA VAL A 25 -8.74 -29.78 9.33
C VAL A 25 -8.67 -30.81 10.45
N VAL A 26 -9.70 -30.91 11.29
CA VAL A 26 -9.72 -31.89 12.39
C VAL A 26 -9.73 -33.33 11.84
N VAL A 27 -10.56 -33.61 10.84
CA VAL A 27 -10.64 -34.94 10.21
C VAL A 27 -9.33 -35.31 9.51
N LEU A 28 -8.78 -34.40 8.70
CA LEU A 28 -7.50 -34.63 8.02
C LEU A 28 -6.33 -34.70 9.01
N GLY A 29 -6.38 -33.95 10.10
CA GLY A 29 -5.41 -34.01 11.20
C GLY A 29 -5.42 -35.36 11.92
N LEU A 30 -6.61 -35.90 12.22
CA LEU A 30 -6.76 -37.24 12.81
C LEU A 30 -6.25 -38.32 11.85
N ALA A 31 -6.63 -38.25 10.57
CA ALA A 31 -6.13 -39.17 9.54
C ALA A 31 -4.60 -39.09 9.42
N GLY A 32 -4.04 -37.88 9.39
CA GLY A 32 -2.60 -37.63 9.36
C GLY A 32 -1.88 -38.20 10.58
N ALA A 33 -2.41 -37.98 11.78
CA ALA A 33 -1.85 -38.53 13.02
C ALA A 33 -1.89 -40.06 13.04
N GLY A 34 -2.99 -40.67 12.61
CA GLY A 34 -3.11 -42.13 12.48
C GLY A 34 -2.08 -42.71 11.51
N LEU A 35 -1.83 -42.05 10.37
CA LEU A 35 -0.82 -42.46 9.40
C LEU A 35 0.61 -42.28 9.93
N VAL A 36 0.88 -41.23 10.70
CA VAL A 36 2.18 -41.03 11.39
C VAL A 36 2.42 -42.17 12.39
N VAL A 37 1.39 -42.53 13.17
CA VAL A 37 1.42 -43.68 14.09
C VAL A 37 1.69 -44.98 13.35
N GLY A 38 0.96 -45.24 12.26
CA GLY A 38 1.19 -46.41 11.42
C GLY A 38 2.62 -46.46 10.86
N GLN A 39 3.15 -45.33 10.39
CA GLN A 39 4.52 -45.27 9.89
C GLN A 39 5.56 -45.60 10.98
N ALA A 40 5.40 -45.05 12.19
CA ALA A 40 6.34 -45.31 13.28
C ALA A 40 6.33 -46.80 13.70
N MET A 41 5.15 -47.41 13.76
CA MET A 41 4.99 -48.83 14.07
C MET A 41 5.62 -49.72 13.00
N LEU A 42 5.35 -49.45 11.72
CA LEU A 42 5.91 -50.23 10.61
C LEU A 42 7.43 -50.09 10.49
N ILE A 43 7.98 -48.89 10.75
CA ILE A 43 9.43 -48.69 10.82
C ILE A 43 10.03 -49.52 11.95
N ALA A 44 9.42 -49.50 13.14
CA ALA A 44 9.89 -50.29 14.28
C ALA A 44 9.80 -51.80 13.99
N GLU A 45 8.72 -52.27 13.37
CA GLU A 45 8.51 -53.67 12.99
C GLU A 45 9.57 -54.16 11.99
N VAL A 46 9.84 -53.37 10.94
CA VAL A 46 10.86 -53.72 9.92
C VAL A 46 12.25 -53.76 10.53
N VAL A 47 12.61 -52.77 11.36
CA VAL A 47 13.94 -52.74 12.00
C VAL A 47 14.10 -53.90 12.99
N VAL A 48 13.10 -54.15 13.85
CA VAL A 48 13.16 -55.23 14.86
C VAL A 48 13.10 -56.61 14.23
N GLY A 49 12.28 -56.81 13.20
CA GLY A 49 12.19 -58.08 12.47
C GLY A 49 13.51 -58.45 11.81
N ALA A 50 14.18 -57.49 11.15
CA ALA A 50 15.46 -57.76 10.51
C ALA A 50 16.63 -57.83 11.50
N PHE A 51 16.63 -57.02 12.56
CA PHE A 51 17.74 -56.97 13.50
C PHE A 51 17.70 -58.05 14.59
N GLN A 52 16.56 -58.26 15.25
CA GLN A 52 16.44 -59.21 16.37
C GLN A 52 16.03 -60.61 15.93
N HIS A 53 15.24 -60.71 14.85
CA HIS A 53 14.65 -61.98 14.40
C HIS A 53 15.27 -62.49 13.08
N ASP A 54 16.27 -61.79 12.53
CA ASP A 54 16.96 -62.11 11.26
C ASP A 54 16.00 -62.46 10.10
N LEU A 55 14.85 -61.78 10.05
CA LEU A 55 13.83 -62.04 9.03
C LEU A 55 14.31 -61.56 7.66
N ALA A 56 14.25 -62.46 6.67
CA ALA A 56 14.50 -62.12 5.28
C ALA A 56 13.39 -61.20 4.71
N LEU A 57 13.68 -60.54 3.59
CA LEU A 57 12.74 -59.63 2.91
C LEU A 57 11.36 -60.23 2.65
N GLY A 58 11.27 -61.52 2.30
CA GLY A 58 10.00 -62.19 2.01
C GLY A 58 9.05 -62.17 3.22
N ALA A 59 9.59 -62.35 4.43
CA ALA A 59 8.81 -62.29 5.67
C ALA A 59 8.42 -60.85 6.06
N LEU A 60 9.21 -59.86 5.63
CA LEU A 60 8.96 -58.43 5.86
C LEU A 60 8.25 -57.71 4.70
N ALA A 61 7.78 -58.45 3.68
CA ALA A 61 7.13 -57.87 2.51
C ALA A 61 5.86 -57.09 2.89
N THR A 62 5.03 -57.65 3.77
CA THR A 62 3.79 -57.03 4.24
C THR A 62 4.03 -55.67 4.92
N PRO A 63 4.89 -55.56 5.97
CA PRO A 63 5.13 -54.27 6.62
C PRO A 63 5.80 -53.25 5.70
N LEU A 64 6.66 -53.68 4.75
CA LEU A 64 7.27 -52.79 3.76
C LEU A 64 6.26 -52.24 2.75
N VAL A 65 5.32 -53.06 2.26
CA VAL A 65 4.24 -52.62 1.37
C VAL A 65 3.27 -51.69 2.11
N LEU A 66 2.91 -52.03 3.35
CA LEU A 66 2.10 -51.15 4.19
C LEU A 66 2.80 -49.82 4.47
N LEU A 67 4.12 -49.80 4.65
CA LEU A 67 4.88 -48.56 4.84
C LEU A 67 4.83 -47.66 3.60
N ALA A 68 4.92 -48.25 2.40
CA ALA A 68 4.71 -47.52 1.14
C ALA A 68 3.26 -47.01 0.99
N ALA A 69 2.26 -47.83 1.37
CA ALA A 69 0.85 -47.42 1.35
C ALA A 69 0.56 -46.29 2.34
N VAL A 70 1.11 -46.35 3.55
CA VAL A 70 1.03 -45.28 4.56
C VAL A 70 1.69 -44.01 4.04
N SER A 71 2.81 -44.13 3.32
CA SER A 71 3.49 -42.98 2.68
C SER A 71 2.62 -42.32 1.61
N ALA A 72 1.90 -43.11 0.80
CA ALA A 72 0.90 -42.61 -0.14
C ALA A 72 -0.27 -41.93 0.56
N GLY A 73 -0.78 -42.52 1.64
CA GLY A 73 -1.79 -41.91 2.51
C GLY A 73 -1.33 -40.56 3.07
N ARG A 74 -0.09 -40.46 3.59
CA ARG A 74 0.49 -39.22 4.12
C ARG A 74 0.60 -38.15 3.03
N GLY A 75 1.06 -38.54 1.84
CA GLY A 75 1.11 -37.64 0.67
C GLY A 75 -0.27 -37.09 0.31
N LEU A 76 -1.30 -37.95 0.28
CA LEU A 76 -2.68 -37.55 -0.01
C LEU A 76 -3.25 -36.64 1.08
N VAL A 77 -3.09 -36.99 2.36
CA VAL A 77 -3.58 -36.17 3.49
C VAL A 77 -2.88 -34.81 3.51
N SER A 78 -1.57 -34.75 3.27
CA SER A 78 -0.83 -33.50 3.16
C SER A 78 -1.34 -32.63 2.01
N TRP A 79 -1.59 -33.22 0.84
CA TRP A 79 -2.18 -32.54 -0.31
C TRP A 79 -3.59 -31.98 0.00
N LEU A 80 -4.45 -32.80 0.61
CA LEU A 80 -5.82 -32.41 0.98
C LEU A 80 -5.84 -31.32 2.05
N THR A 81 -4.90 -31.37 3.01
CA THR A 81 -4.80 -30.38 4.10
C THR A 81 -4.45 -29.00 3.53
N GLU A 82 -3.43 -28.93 2.68
CA GLU A 82 -3.03 -27.69 2.01
C GLU A 82 -4.12 -27.16 1.08
N LEU A 83 -4.81 -28.07 0.38
CA LEU A 83 -5.93 -27.73 -0.49
C LEU A 83 -7.11 -27.14 0.29
N ALA A 84 -7.49 -27.75 1.40
CA ALA A 84 -8.55 -27.29 2.28
C ALA A 84 -8.20 -25.91 2.87
N ALA A 85 -6.97 -25.73 3.35
CA ALA A 85 -6.48 -24.49 3.94
C ALA A 85 -6.57 -23.30 2.99
N HIS A 86 -6.01 -23.42 1.80
CA HIS A 86 -6.00 -22.31 0.85
C HIS A 86 -7.38 -22.05 0.22
N ARG A 87 -8.19 -23.08 -0.02
CA ARG A 87 -9.56 -22.89 -0.55
C ARG A 87 -10.49 -22.24 0.47
N ALA A 88 -10.45 -22.71 1.71
CA ALA A 88 -11.25 -22.12 2.80
C ALA A 88 -10.83 -20.68 3.08
N GLY A 89 -9.52 -20.38 3.10
CA GLY A 89 -9.02 -19.02 3.25
C GLY A 89 -9.51 -18.09 2.14
N ALA A 90 -9.44 -18.52 0.87
CA ALA A 90 -9.95 -17.73 -0.24
C ALA A 90 -11.47 -17.45 -0.12
N ALA A 91 -12.26 -18.46 0.27
CA ALA A 91 -13.71 -18.32 0.47
C ALA A 91 -14.05 -17.39 1.65
N ALA A 92 -13.35 -17.54 2.80
CA ALA A 92 -13.56 -16.68 3.97
C ALA A 92 -13.22 -15.22 3.66
N LYS A 93 -12.12 -14.95 2.93
CA LYS A 93 -11.76 -13.60 2.49
C LYS A 93 -12.81 -12.99 1.56
N SER A 94 -13.31 -13.77 0.61
CA SER A 94 -14.39 -13.34 -0.31
C SER A 94 -15.65 -12.94 0.48
N GLU A 95 -16.07 -13.77 1.43
CA GLU A 95 -17.25 -13.51 2.26
C GLU A 95 -17.09 -12.25 3.13
N LEU A 96 -15.95 -12.11 3.80
CA LEU A 96 -15.65 -10.91 4.61
C LEU A 96 -15.54 -9.65 3.75
N ARG A 97 -14.90 -9.71 2.59
CA ARG A 97 -14.78 -8.57 1.66
C ARG A 97 -16.13 -8.11 1.17
N MET A 98 -16.96 -9.05 0.75
CA MET A 98 -18.27 -8.69 0.22
C MET A 98 -19.16 -8.06 1.30
N ARG A 99 -19.15 -8.62 2.51
CA ARG A 99 -19.88 -8.07 3.66
C ARG A 99 -19.36 -6.70 4.07
N LEU A 100 -18.05 -6.49 4.09
CA LEU A 100 -17.45 -5.20 4.42
C LEU A 100 -17.86 -4.13 3.41
N ILE A 101 -17.76 -4.43 2.11
CA ILE A 101 -18.13 -3.49 1.04
C ILE A 101 -19.63 -3.19 1.09
N GLU A 102 -20.48 -4.21 1.26
CA GLU A 102 -21.94 -4.01 1.41
C GLU A 102 -22.27 -3.18 2.65
N ARG A 103 -21.58 -3.40 3.77
CA ARG A 103 -21.80 -2.62 4.99
C ARG A 103 -21.33 -1.18 4.83
N ALA A 104 -20.13 -0.96 4.30
CA ALA A 104 -19.59 0.36 4.04
C ALA A 104 -20.47 1.16 3.06
N ALA A 105 -20.96 0.50 2.00
CA ALA A 105 -21.88 1.09 1.05
C ALA A 105 -23.22 1.52 1.70
N ARG A 106 -23.75 0.74 2.66
CA ARG A 106 -24.99 1.07 3.38
C ARG A 106 -24.81 2.12 4.48
N LEU A 107 -23.62 2.22 5.07
CA LEU A 107 -23.31 3.26 6.05
C LEU A 107 -23.34 4.65 5.40
N GLY A 108 -23.04 4.73 4.09
CA GLY A 108 -23.04 5.97 3.33
C GLY A 108 -21.77 6.81 3.52
N PRO A 109 -21.62 7.89 2.74
CA PRO A 109 -20.46 8.79 2.84
C PRO A 109 -20.46 9.55 4.19
N GLY A 110 -19.30 9.64 4.85
CA GLY A 110 -19.14 10.39 6.10
C GLY A 110 -19.65 9.67 7.36
N ALA A 111 -19.89 8.35 7.31
CA ALA A 111 -20.29 7.58 8.47
C ALA A 111 -19.16 7.48 9.52
N VAL A 112 -19.47 7.88 10.75
CA VAL A 112 -18.56 7.84 11.88
C VAL A 112 -18.57 6.42 12.46
N ILE A 113 -17.47 5.70 12.29
CA ILE A 113 -17.31 4.31 12.78
C ILE A 113 -16.74 4.37 14.20
N GLY A 114 -17.59 4.14 15.20
CA GLY A 114 -17.16 4.12 16.60
C GLY A 114 -16.49 2.81 16.99
N ARG A 115 -15.36 2.90 17.71
CA ARG A 115 -14.71 1.75 18.33
C ARG A 115 -15.40 1.44 19.66
N THR A 116 -16.17 0.36 19.72
CA THR A 116 -16.57 -0.23 21.01
C THR A 116 -15.45 -1.16 21.47
N ASP A 117 -14.64 -0.74 22.45
CA ASP A 117 -13.79 -1.67 23.17
C ASP A 117 -14.69 -2.73 23.83
N GLY A 118 -14.45 -3.99 23.48
CA GLY A 118 -15.44 -5.05 23.63
C GLY A 118 -15.82 -5.40 25.07
N GLY A 119 -17.06 -5.90 25.22
CA GLY A 119 -17.37 -6.90 26.25
C GLY A 119 -18.27 -6.49 27.42
N ALA A 120 -19.04 -5.41 27.34
CA ALA A 120 -20.18 -5.21 28.25
C ALA A 120 -21.48 -5.32 27.45
N GLN A 121 -22.28 -6.36 27.73
CA GLN A 121 -23.71 -6.31 27.45
C GLN A 121 -24.28 -5.11 28.21
N VAL A 122 -24.78 -4.11 27.50
CA VAL A 122 -25.58 -3.04 28.08
C VAL A 122 -27.05 -3.33 27.74
N PRO A 123 -27.97 -3.30 28.73
CA PRO A 123 -29.40 -3.51 28.51
C PRO A 123 -30.03 -2.40 27.66
N GLU A 124 -31.20 -2.69 27.09
CA GLU A 124 -32.07 -1.74 26.42
C GLU A 124 -32.49 -0.57 27.33
N ALA A 125 -32.60 0.61 26.70
CA ALA A 125 -33.30 1.84 27.11
C ALA A 125 -32.67 2.74 28.20
N ALA A 126 -32.33 3.98 27.82
CA ALA A 126 -32.92 5.24 28.32
C ALA A 126 -31.95 6.44 28.23
N ASP A 127 -32.55 7.61 28.02
CA ASP A 127 -32.06 8.97 27.80
C ASP A 127 -30.84 9.53 28.57
N ALA A 128 -30.34 10.62 27.96
CA ALA A 128 -29.71 11.80 28.56
C ALA A 128 -28.18 11.83 28.74
N GLY A 129 -27.57 12.70 27.93
CA GLY A 129 -26.62 13.74 28.34
C GLY A 129 -25.47 13.35 29.28
N GLY A 130 -24.29 13.14 28.72
CA GLY A 130 -23.06 13.09 29.50
C GLY A 130 -21.89 12.49 28.74
N ALA A 131 -21.01 13.36 28.25
CA ALA A 131 -19.77 12.98 27.61
C ALA A 131 -18.89 12.12 28.55
N SER A 132 -18.58 10.89 28.13
CA SER A 132 -17.41 10.16 28.60
C SER A 132 -16.68 9.59 27.37
N GLY A 133 -15.40 9.94 27.27
CA GLY A 133 -14.59 9.80 26.06
C GLY A 133 -14.24 8.35 25.70
N ALA A 134 -15.11 7.69 24.95
CA ALA A 134 -14.75 6.58 24.09
C ALA A 134 -14.22 7.15 22.75
N GLY A 135 -12.94 6.93 22.46
CA GLY A 135 -12.28 7.42 21.24
C GLY A 135 -13.01 6.93 19.99
N THR A 136 -13.77 7.83 19.38
CA THR A 136 -14.53 7.56 18.16
C THR A 136 -13.65 7.99 16.98
N LEU A 137 -12.82 7.08 16.48
CA LEU A 137 -11.95 7.34 15.34
C LEU A 137 -12.77 7.24 14.05
N GLU A 138 -12.97 8.37 13.37
CA GLU A 138 -13.66 8.44 12.09
C GLU A 138 -12.81 7.77 11.01
N MET A 139 -13.21 6.57 10.59
CA MET A 139 -12.50 5.83 9.53
C MET A 139 -12.72 6.50 8.18
N ARG A 140 -11.65 7.00 7.58
CA ARG A 140 -11.68 7.68 6.28
C ARG A 140 -11.89 6.68 5.14
N THR A 141 -12.47 7.11 4.02
CA THR A 141 -12.69 6.26 2.82
C THR A 141 -11.41 5.56 2.34
N GLY A 142 -10.26 6.21 2.48
CA GLY A 142 -8.96 5.60 2.18
C GLY A 142 -8.56 4.46 3.12
N GLU A 143 -8.88 4.56 4.41
CA GLU A 143 -8.64 3.50 5.41
C GLU A 143 -9.57 2.31 5.19
N LEU A 144 -10.86 2.55 4.92
CA LEU A 144 -11.81 1.52 4.52
C LEU A 144 -11.38 0.80 3.24
N THR A 145 -10.84 1.53 2.27
CA THR A 145 -10.30 0.96 1.03
C THR A 145 -9.05 0.12 1.31
N ALA A 146 -8.14 0.62 2.16
CA ALA A 146 -6.97 -0.14 2.59
C ALA A 146 -7.36 -1.41 3.34
N LEU A 147 -8.41 -1.35 4.17
CA LEU A 147 -8.95 -2.49 4.90
C LEU A 147 -9.58 -3.53 3.95
N ALA A 148 -10.43 -3.10 3.02
CA ALA A 148 -11.11 -3.99 2.05
C ALA A 148 -10.16 -4.64 1.03
N THR A 149 -8.98 -4.04 0.82
CA THR A 149 -7.94 -4.57 -0.06
C THR A 149 -6.83 -5.26 0.75
N ARG A 150 -5.89 -4.50 1.31
CA ARG A 150 -4.72 -5.00 2.04
C ARG A 150 -5.08 -5.66 3.36
N GLY A 151 -5.98 -5.08 4.14
CA GLY A 151 -6.37 -5.61 5.46
C GLY A 151 -6.96 -7.02 5.37
N ILE A 152 -7.90 -7.24 4.44
CA ILE A 152 -8.48 -8.57 4.19
C ILE A 152 -7.43 -9.55 3.68
N ASP A 153 -6.47 -9.10 2.87
CA ASP A 153 -5.41 -9.98 2.40
C ASP A 153 -4.38 -10.34 3.48
N ALA A 154 -4.22 -9.52 4.53
CA ALA A 154 -3.41 -9.86 5.70
C ALA A 154 -3.99 -11.06 6.49
N LEU A 155 -5.27 -11.38 6.31
CA LEU A 155 -5.89 -12.59 6.89
C LEU A 155 -5.44 -13.90 6.22
N ASP A 156 -4.65 -13.85 5.15
CA ASP A 156 -4.16 -15.04 4.46
C ASP A 156 -3.37 -15.97 5.40
N ASP A 157 -2.42 -15.43 6.16
CA ASP A 157 -1.62 -16.23 7.08
C ASP A 157 -2.44 -16.76 8.27
N TYR A 158 -3.49 -16.03 8.69
CA TYR A 158 -4.41 -16.49 9.73
C TYR A 158 -5.21 -17.73 9.27
N PHE A 159 -5.92 -17.63 8.14
CA PHE A 159 -6.78 -18.71 7.66
C PHE A 159 -6.01 -19.87 7.03
N ALA A 160 -4.96 -19.60 6.26
CA ALA A 160 -4.25 -20.64 5.53
C ALA A 160 -3.23 -21.39 6.40
N ARG A 161 -2.74 -20.80 7.50
CA ARG A 161 -1.64 -21.40 8.28
C ARG A 161 -1.92 -21.47 9.77
N TYR A 162 -2.27 -20.37 10.42
CA TYR A 162 -2.41 -20.34 11.88
C TYR A 162 -3.61 -21.17 12.37
N LEU A 163 -4.79 -20.99 11.77
CA LEU A 163 -6.01 -21.68 12.19
C LEU A 163 -5.94 -23.21 11.99
N PRO A 164 -5.46 -23.74 10.84
CA PRO A 164 -5.14 -25.17 10.70
C PRO A 164 -4.22 -25.69 11.79
N GLN A 165 -3.17 -24.92 12.07
CA GLN A 165 -2.13 -25.31 12.99
C GLN A 165 -2.62 -25.40 14.43
N LEU A 166 -3.55 -24.52 14.84
CA LEU A 166 -4.23 -24.62 16.13
C LEU A 166 -5.01 -25.93 16.26
N GLY A 167 -5.75 -26.33 15.22
CA GLY A 167 -6.46 -27.60 15.19
C GLY A 167 -5.51 -28.79 15.30
N LEU A 168 -4.44 -28.79 14.50
CA LEU A 168 -3.42 -29.83 14.52
C LEU A 168 -2.67 -29.90 15.87
N ALA A 169 -2.47 -28.77 16.55
CA ALA A 169 -1.82 -28.69 17.85
C ALA A 169 -2.61 -29.30 19.00
N VAL A 170 -3.92 -29.50 18.82
CA VAL A 170 -4.74 -30.25 19.76
C VAL A 170 -4.83 -31.72 19.33
N VAL A 171 -5.13 -31.95 18.06
CA VAL A 171 -5.46 -33.29 17.54
C VAL A 171 -4.24 -34.23 17.50
N VAL A 172 -3.12 -33.78 16.93
CA VAL A 172 -1.95 -34.64 16.69
C VAL A 172 -1.30 -35.09 17.99
N PRO A 173 -1.02 -34.20 18.98
CA PRO A 173 -0.40 -34.64 20.23
C PRO A 173 -1.29 -35.60 21.02
N LEU A 174 -2.61 -35.40 21.03
CA LEU A 174 -3.54 -36.32 21.70
C LEU A 174 -3.55 -37.70 21.05
N ALA A 175 -3.60 -37.76 19.71
CA ALA A 175 -3.57 -39.03 18.99
C ALA A 175 -2.23 -39.78 19.16
N VAL A 176 -1.11 -39.05 19.10
CA VAL A 176 0.23 -39.62 19.33
C VAL A 176 0.37 -40.11 20.76
N LEU A 177 -0.04 -39.30 21.75
CA LEU A 177 0.04 -39.67 23.16
C LEU A 177 -0.86 -40.86 23.50
N ALA A 178 -2.06 -40.93 22.90
CA ALA A 178 -2.94 -42.09 23.05
C ALA A 178 -2.29 -43.38 22.56
N ARG A 179 -1.45 -43.32 21.51
CA ARG A 179 -0.65 -44.49 21.11
C ARG A 179 0.52 -44.72 22.06
N ILE A 180 1.27 -43.70 22.46
CA ILE A 180 2.46 -43.86 23.32
C ILE A 180 2.05 -44.44 24.68
N VAL A 181 0.96 -43.99 25.30
CA VAL A 181 0.55 -44.48 26.63
C VAL A 181 0.23 -45.98 26.65
N THR A 182 -0.26 -46.54 25.53
CA THR A 182 -0.52 -47.98 25.40
C THR A 182 0.75 -48.82 25.21
N GLY A 183 1.86 -48.20 24.76
CA GLY A 183 3.15 -48.88 24.63
C GLY A 183 4.08 -48.65 25.82
N ASP A 184 4.23 -47.39 26.24
CA ASP A 184 5.09 -47.00 27.36
C ASP A 184 4.55 -45.76 28.09
N TRP A 185 3.96 -45.99 29.27
CA TRP A 185 3.35 -44.94 30.07
C TRP A 185 4.38 -43.94 30.66
N ILE A 186 5.64 -44.35 30.89
CA ILE A 186 6.68 -43.48 31.46
C ILE A 186 7.12 -42.43 30.43
N SER A 187 7.33 -42.84 29.17
CA SER A 187 7.58 -41.88 28.08
C SER A 187 6.36 -40.98 27.86
N ALA A 188 5.14 -41.53 27.92
CA ALA A 188 3.91 -40.74 27.85
C ALA A 188 3.86 -39.68 28.96
N LEU A 189 4.17 -40.04 30.21
CA LEU A 189 4.23 -39.12 31.34
C LEU A 189 5.28 -38.02 31.14
N THR A 190 6.46 -38.39 30.63
CA THR A 190 7.53 -37.42 30.30
C THR A 190 7.03 -36.40 29.27
N ILE A 191 6.32 -36.86 28.24
CA ILE A 191 5.72 -35.99 27.22
C ILE A 191 4.60 -35.13 27.83
N VAL A 192 3.70 -35.70 28.62
CA VAL A 192 2.61 -34.96 29.28
C VAL A 192 3.13 -33.87 30.22
N LEU A 193 4.25 -34.10 30.91
CA LEU A 193 4.85 -33.12 31.82
C LEU A 193 5.55 -31.99 31.05
N THR A 194 6.21 -32.32 29.93
CA THR A 194 7.02 -31.37 29.15
C THR A 194 6.22 -30.62 28.08
N LEU A 195 5.14 -31.20 27.55
CA LEU A 195 4.34 -30.62 26.47
C LEU A 195 3.62 -29.30 26.86
N PRO A 196 3.02 -29.16 28.06
CA PRO A 196 2.44 -27.89 28.53
C PRO A 196 3.47 -26.78 28.78
N LEU A 197 4.75 -27.14 28.92
CA LEU A 197 5.82 -26.17 29.13
C LEU A 197 6.01 -25.29 27.87
N ILE A 198 5.76 -25.84 26.66
CA ILE A 198 5.82 -25.09 25.40
C ILE A 198 4.82 -23.91 25.37
N PRO A 199 3.49 -24.12 25.51
CA PRO A 199 2.54 -23.01 25.53
C PRO A 199 2.72 -22.10 26.75
N LEU A 200 3.15 -22.63 27.92
CA LEU A 200 3.46 -21.80 29.09
C LEU A 200 4.56 -20.78 28.79
N PHE A 201 5.70 -21.23 28.25
CA PHE A 201 6.79 -20.33 27.85
C PHE A 201 6.38 -19.41 26.70
N MET A 202 5.55 -19.88 25.76
CA MET A 202 5.00 -19.05 24.69
C MET A 202 4.19 -17.87 25.26
N VAL A 203 3.31 -18.11 26.22
CA VAL A 203 2.51 -17.08 26.89
C VAL A 203 3.40 -16.14 27.71
N LEU A 204 4.33 -16.68 28.50
CA LEU A 204 5.24 -15.90 29.34
C LEU A 204 6.10 -14.94 28.51
N ILE A 205 6.72 -15.46 27.44
CA ILE A 205 7.55 -14.66 26.54
C ILE A 205 6.66 -13.64 25.79
N GLY A 206 5.46 -14.04 25.36
CA GLY A 206 4.48 -13.14 24.75
C GLY A 206 4.13 -11.95 25.65
N TRP A 207 3.78 -12.18 26.92
CA TRP A 207 3.51 -11.12 27.90
C TRP A 207 4.67 -10.15 28.08
N ALA A 208 5.89 -10.68 28.20
CA ALA A 208 7.08 -9.86 28.43
C ALA A 208 7.48 -8.98 27.22
N THR A 209 6.99 -9.29 26.02
CA THR A 209 7.52 -8.74 24.77
C THR A 209 6.51 -7.96 23.94
N GLN A 210 5.20 -8.21 24.09
CA GLN A 210 4.13 -7.58 23.31
C GLN A 210 4.13 -6.04 23.44
N SER A 211 4.16 -5.49 24.65
CA SER A 211 4.13 -4.03 24.87
C SER A 211 5.32 -3.30 24.25
N ARG A 212 6.49 -3.96 24.20
CA ARG A 212 7.70 -3.44 23.56
C ARG A 212 7.58 -3.52 22.04
N MET A 213 7.04 -4.62 21.49
CA MET A 213 6.83 -4.78 20.04
C MET A 213 5.81 -3.78 19.51
N ASP A 214 4.66 -3.60 20.16
CA ASP A 214 3.58 -2.70 19.70
C ASP A 214 4.00 -1.23 19.72
N ARG A 215 4.81 -0.82 20.71
CA ARG A 215 5.37 0.53 20.78
C ARG A 215 6.40 0.76 19.69
N GLN A 216 7.23 -0.24 19.38
CA GLN A 216 8.23 -0.16 18.31
C GLN A 216 7.60 -0.18 16.91
N TRP A 217 6.57 -1.00 16.69
CA TRP A 217 5.82 -1.07 15.44
C TRP A 217 5.15 0.26 15.09
N ARG A 218 4.53 0.92 16.08
CA ARG A 218 3.94 2.27 15.90
C ARG A 218 4.97 3.34 15.54
N LEU A 219 6.18 3.27 16.11
CA LEU A 219 7.29 4.16 15.73
C LEU A 219 7.78 3.87 14.30
N LEU A 220 7.75 2.59 13.89
CA LEU A 220 8.15 2.15 12.55
C LEU A 220 7.15 2.58 11.46
N ALA A 221 5.85 2.54 11.76
CA ALA A 221 4.80 2.99 10.84
C ALA A 221 4.93 4.49 10.50
N ARG A 222 5.30 5.33 11.49
CA ARG A 222 5.55 6.77 11.27
C ARG A 222 6.70 7.06 10.31
N LEU A 223 7.72 6.18 10.26
CA LEU A 223 8.87 6.35 9.36
C LEU A 223 8.49 6.18 7.88
N SER A 224 7.48 5.36 7.57
CA SER A 224 6.99 5.20 6.19
C SER A 224 6.26 6.44 5.68
N GLY A 225 5.53 7.13 6.56
CA GLY A 225 4.88 8.42 6.26
C GLY A 225 5.89 9.54 6.05
N HIS A 226 6.92 9.63 6.91
CA HIS A 226 8.01 10.60 6.73
C HIS A 226 8.78 10.38 5.42
N PHE A 227 9.00 9.13 5.03
CA PHE A 227 9.68 8.82 3.77
C PHE A 227 8.88 9.30 2.55
N LEU A 228 7.55 9.12 2.57
CA LEU A 228 6.65 9.69 1.56
C LEU A 228 6.73 11.20 1.52
N ASP A 229 6.65 11.84 2.68
CA ASP A 229 6.69 13.30 2.80
C ASP A 229 7.98 13.88 2.18
N VAL A 230 9.12 13.21 2.37
CA VAL A 230 10.39 13.60 1.75
C VAL A 230 10.39 13.40 0.23
N VAL A 231 9.84 12.28 -0.27
CA VAL A 231 9.75 12.02 -1.73
C VAL A 231 8.76 12.96 -2.41
N GLU A 232 7.64 13.27 -1.77
CA GLU A 232 6.65 14.25 -2.24
C GLU A 232 7.24 15.66 -2.26
N GLY A 233 8.01 16.02 -1.24
CA GLY A 233 8.70 17.29 -1.14
C GLY A 233 10.00 17.41 -1.93
N LEU A 234 10.42 16.39 -2.69
CA LEU A 234 11.67 16.43 -3.47
C LEU A 234 11.78 17.66 -4.40
N PRO A 235 10.74 18.07 -5.15
CA PRO A 235 10.82 19.28 -5.98
C PRO A 235 11.15 20.52 -5.13
N THR A 236 10.44 20.72 -4.02
CA THR A 236 10.70 21.82 -3.05
C THR A 236 12.11 21.75 -2.48
N LEU A 237 12.58 20.56 -2.08
CA LEU A 237 13.95 20.38 -1.58
C LEU A 237 15.01 20.68 -2.63
N LYS A 238 14.77 20.43 -3.92
CA LYS A 238 15.71 20.76 -5.00
C LYS A 238 15.75 22.25 -5.29
N VAL A 239 14.59 22.95 -5.24
CA VAL A 239 14.52 24.41 -5.37
C VAL A 239 15.42 25.09 -4.34
N PHE A 240 15.37 24.66 -3.08
CA PHE A 240 16.20 25.23 -2.00
C PHE A 240 17.58 24.56 -1.83
N GLY A 241 17.98 23.66 -2.74
CA GLY A 241 19.30 22.99 -2.69
C GLY A 241 19.49 22.00 -1.52
N ARG A 242 18.43 21.58 -0.84
CA ARG A 242 18.45 20.70 0.35
C ARG A 242 18.32 19.19 0.04
N ALA A 243 18.00 18.82 -1.19
CA ALA A 243 17.74 17.42 -1.57
C ALA A 243 18.93 16.47 -1.31
N LYS A 244 20.17 16.91 -1.60
CA LYS A 244 21.39 16.10 -1.36
C LYS A 244 21.70 15.91 0.13
N ALA A 245 21.45 16.92 0.96
CA ALA A 245 21.60 16.83 2.41
C ALA A 245 20.62 15.82 3.02
N GLN A 246 19.40 15.70 2.46
CA GLN A 246 18.42 14.71 2.91
C GLN A 246 18.81 13.25 2.63
N ALA A 247 19.68 12.99 1.64
CA ALA A 247 20.19 11.63 1.43
C ALA A 247 21.01 11.10 2.64
N ALA A 248 21.67 11.98 3.40
CA ALA A 248 22.38 11.61 4.62
C ALA A 248 21.41 11.27 5.77
N ALA A 249 20.33 12.04 5.91
CA ALA A 249 19.26 11.76 6.87
C ALA A 249 18.54 10.44 6.54
N ILE A 250 18.28 10.13 5.27
CA ILE A 250 17.72 8.83 4.88
C ILE A 250 18.65 7.69 5.26
N ARG A 251 19.97 7.87 5.11
CA ARG A 251 20.94 6.85 5.56
C ARG A 251 20.91 6.67 7.08
N SER A 252 20.84 7.74 7.86
CA SER A 252 20.76 7.63 9.33
C SER A 252 19.45 6.99 9.79
N ILE A 253 18.31 7.43 9.25
CA ILE A 253 16.98 6.88 9.51
C ILE A 253 16.93 5.39 9.13
N THR A 254 17.44 5.02 7.96
CA THR A 254 17.47 3.61 7.54
C THR A 254 18.39 2.77 8.44
N GLY A 255 19.48 3.37 8.96
CA GLY A 255 20.37 2.74 9.93
C GLY A 255 19.74 2.57 11.33
N GLU A 256 18.90 3.51 11.75
CA GLU A 256 18.07 3.42 12.97
C GLU A 256 16.98 2.37 12.81
N TYR A 257 16.27 2.40 11.68
CA TYR A 257 15.29 1.39 11.30
C TYR A 257 15.89 -0.02 11.37
N ARG A 258 17.06 -0.26 10.75
CA ARG A 258 17.77 -1.54 10.84
C ARG A 258 18.01 -1.95 12.29
N ARG A 259 18.57 -1.05 13.12
CA ARG A 259 18.90 -1.35 14.52
C ARG A 259 17.64 -1.65 15.33
N ALA A 260 16.56 -0.89 15.12
CA ALA A 260 15.28 -1.10 15.78
C ALA A 260 14.67 -2.45 15.40
N THR A 261 14.55 -2.73 14.09
CA THR A 261 14.01 -4.00 13.57
C THR A 261 14.82 -5.20 14.07
N LEU A 262 16.16 -5.10 14.13
CA LEU A 262 16.99 -6.19 14.68
C LEU A 262 16.79 -6.41 16.17
N ARG A 263 16.55 -5.36 16.98
CA ARG A 263 16.20 -5.54 18.40
C ARG A 263 14.88 -6.28 18.54
N THR A 264 13.89 -5.92 17.73
CA THR A 264 12.57 -6.56 17.69
C THR A 264 12.67 -8.02 17.23
N LEU A 265 13.42 -8.30 16.16
CA LEU A 265 13.66 -9.65 15.69
C LEU A 265 14.50 -10.50 16.65
N ARG A 266 15.47 -9.93 17.38
CA ARG A 266 16.21 -10.67 18.43
C ARG A 266 15.25 -11.25 19.46
N ILE A 267 14.28 -10.46 19.88
CA ILE A 267 13.26 -10.89 20.83
C ILE A 267 12.38 -12.00 20.22
N ALA A 268 11.88 -11.81 19.00
CA ALA A 268 11.08 -12.82 18.32
C ALA A 268 11.85 -14.14 18.07
N PHE A 269 13.12 -14.04 17.67
CA PHE A 269 13.99 -15.20 17.46
C PHE A 269 14.40 -15.86 18.77
N LEU A 270 14.52 -15.12 19.87
CA LEU A 270 14.74 -15.69 21.20
C LEU A 270 13.55 -16.53 21.66
N SER A 271 12.32 -16.07 21.36
CA SER A 271 11.10 -16.86 21.58
C SER A 271 11.14 -18.17 20.78
N SER A 272 11.39 -18.09 19.47
CA SER A 272 11.52 -19.29 18.62
C SER A 272 12.68 -20.20 19.04
N PHE A 273 13.78 -19.63 19.55
CA PHE A 273 14.91 -20.38 20.10
C PHE A 273 14.50 -21.14 21.36
N ALA A 274 13.80 -20.51 22.30
CA ALA A 274 13.34 -21.15 23.52
C ALA A 274 12.39 -22.32 23.21
N LEU A 275 11.46 -22.15 22.26
CA LEU A 275 10.54 -23.21 21.83
C LEU A 275 11.29 -24.37 21.14
N GLU A 276 12.26 -24.07 20.27
CA GLU A 276 13.10 -25.09 19.61
C GLU A 276 13.95 -25.86 20.63
N LEU A 277 14.58 -25.14 21.56
CA LEU A 277 15.42 -25.70 22.61
C LEU A 277 14.60 -26.61 23.53
N LEU A 278 13.42 -26.16 23.96
CA LEU A 278 12.57 -26.94 24.85
C LEU A 278 12.05 -28.23 24.19
N ALA A 279 11.61 -28.15 22.93
CA ALA A 279 11.16 -29.32 22.18
C ALA A 279 12.31 -30.32 21.97
N THR A 280 13.50 -29.86 21.58
CA THR A 280 14.67 -30.72 21.36
C THR A 280 15.21 -31.35 22.64
N ILE A 281 15.24 -30.61 23.75
CA ILE A 281 15.60 -31.15 25.08
C ILE A 281 14.57 -32.20 25.52
N SER A 282 13.28 -31.95 25.29
CA SER A 282 12.22 -32.90 25.66
C SER A 282 12.33 -34.21 24.86
N VAL A 283 12.57 -34.14 23.55
CA VAL A 283 12.85 -35.31 22.71
C VAL A 283 14.13 -36.03 23.16
N ALA A 284 15.19 -35.30 23.48
CA ALA A 284 16.44 -35.89 23.98
C ALA A 284 16.25 -36.58 25.34
N LEU A 285 15.42 -36.02 26.23
CA LEU A 285 15.08 -36.63 27.52
C LEU A 285 14.34 -37.96 27.32
N VAL A 286 13.37 -37.99 26.40
CA VAL A 286 12.65 -39.22 26.02
C VAL A 286 13.62 -40.25 25.43
N ALA A 287 14.46 -39.85 24.47
CA ALA A 287 15.43 -40.76 23.82
C ALA A 287 16.44 -41.36 24.82
N VAL A 288 16.97 -40.55 25.75
CA VAL A 288 17.90 -41.02 26.79
C VAL A 288 17.18 -41.92 27.80
N GLY A 289 15.96 -41.59 28.20
CA GLY A 289 15.14 -42.43 29.09
C GLY A 289 14.85 -43.80 28.47
N ILE A 290 14.47 -43.84 27.20
CA ILE A 290 14.28 -45.08 26.43
C ILE A 290 15.58 -45.89 26.38
N GLY A 291 16.70 -45.25 26.01
CA GLY A 291 18.00 -45.91 25.94
C GLY A 291 18.43 -46.53 27.27
N MET A 292 18.24 -45.84 28.39
CA MET A 292 18.57 -46.37 29.72
C MET A 292 17.67 -47.55 30.10
N ARG A 293 16.38 -47.51 29.79
CA ARG A 293 15.44 -48.59 30.13
C ARG A 293 15.63 -49.83 29.26
N LEU A 294 16.01 -49.66 28.00
CA LEU A 294 16.45 -50.74 27.11
C LEU A 294 17.67 -51.50 27.67
N VAL A 295 18.65 -50.77 28.22
CA VAL A 295 19.85 -51.38 28.81
C VAL A 295 19.52 -52.23 30.04
N HIS A 296 18.55 -51.81 30.85
CA HIS A 296 18.10 -52.56 32.03
C HIS A 296 17.09 -53.67 31.69
N GLY A 297 16.70 -53.82 30.42
CA GLY A 297 15.72 -54.82 29.98
C GLY A 297 14.27 -54.50 30.36
N GLU A 298 13.96 -53.26 30.77
CA GLU A 298 12.62 -52.82 31.18
C GLU A 298 11.72 -52.41 30.00
N LEU A 299 12.29 -52.31 28.79
CA LEU A 299 11.61 -51.87 27.58
C LEU A 299 12.15 -52.65 26.38
N ASP A 300 11.26 -53.05 25.45
CA ASP A 300 11.63 -53.72 24.21
C ASP A 300 12.00 -52.73 23.10
N LEU A 301 12.80 -53.19 22.13
CA LEU A 301 13.30 -52.34 21.04
C LEU A 301 12.18 -51.80 20.14
N TYR A 302 11.13 -52.58 19.91
CA TYR A 302 9.99 -52.16 19.09
C TYR A 302 9.31 -50.94 19.70
N THR A 303 8.96 -51.02 21.00
CA THR A 303 8.38 -49.87 21.71
C THR A 303 9.35 -48.70 21.76
N GLY A 304 10.65 -48.95 22.01
CA GLY A 304 11.67 -47.90 22.03
C GLY A 304 11.81 -47.12 20.72
N LEU A 305 11.86 -47.81 19.58
CA LEU A 305 11.93 -47.18 18.25
C LEU A 305 10.62 -46.47 17.87
N MET A 306 9.47 -47.07 18.18
CA MET A 306 8.17 -46.46 17.93
C MET A 306 8.05 -45.12 18.70
N VAL A 307 8.38 -45.10 19.99
CA VAL A 307 8.31 -43.87 20.80
C VAL A 307 9.34 -42.84 20.32
N LEU A 308 10.54 -43.26 19.91
CA LEU A 308 11.55 -42.34 19.35
C LEU A 308 11.04 -41.60 18.10
N VAL A 309 10.37 -42.31 17.18
CA VAL A 309 9.82 -41.71 15.96
C VAL A 309 8.61 -40.82 16.27
N LEU A 310 7.78 -41.20 17.24
CA LEU A 310 6.56 -40.47 17.60
C LEU A 310 6.79 -39.24 18.48
N ALA A 311 7.80 -39.24 19.35
CA ALA A 311 8.01 -38.15 20.30
C ALA A 311 8.15 -36.76 19.63
N PRO A 312 8.96 -36.55 18.58
CA PRO A 312 9.05 -35.25 17.88
C PRO A 312 7.73 -34.78 17.27
N GLU A 313 6.89 -35.71 16.79
CA GLU A 313 5.61 -35.41 16.14
C GLU A 313 4.57 -34.88 17.14
N ALA A 314 4.69 -35.20 18.43
CA ALA A 314 3.85 -34.62 19.48
C ALA A 314 4.18 -33.13 19.77
N TYR A 315 5.45 -32.72 19.63
CA TYR A 315 5.87 -31.33 19.91
C TYR A 315 5.80 -30.42 18.68
N LEU A 316 5.94 -30.99 17.47
CA LEU A 316 6.01 -30.23 16.21
C LEU A 316 4.82 -29.27 16.03
N PRO A 317 3.55 -29.67 16.24
CA PRO A 317 2.42 -28.80 16.01
C PRO A 317 2.35 -27.60 16.94
N LEU A 318 2.65 -27.77 18.24
CA LEU A 318 2.67 -26.67 19.21
C LEU A 318 3.76 -25.65 18.88
N ARG A 319 4.95 -26.12 18.47
CA ARG A 319 6.03 -25.24 18.02
C ARG A 319 5.62 -24.42 16.79
N GLN A 320 4.91 -25.03 15.85
CA GLN A 320 4.41 -24.35 14.66
C GLN A 320 3.35 -23.29 14.99
N VAL A 321 2.46 -23.52 15.97
CA VAL A 321 1.50 -22.49 16.44
C VAL A 321 2.24 -21.23 16.88
N GLY A 322 3.28 -21.36 17.70
CA GLY A 322 4.08 -20.22 18.17
C GLY A 322 4.74 -19.44 17.03
N ALA A 323 5.25 -20.15 16.01
CA ALA A 323 5.82 -19.52 14.83
C ALA A 323 4.78 -18.81 13.94
N GLN A 324 3.59 -19.41 13.78
CA GLN A 324 2.51 -18.88 12.94
C GLN A 324 1.74 -17.73 13.60
N TYR A 325 1.68 -17.66 14.93
CA TYR A 325 0.99 -16.58 15.67
C TYR A 325 1.51 -15.19 15.28
N HIS A 326 2.84 -15.04 15.24
CA HIS A 326 3.46 -13.77 14.87
C HIS A 326 3.19 -13.39 13.40
N ALA A 327 3.07 -14.37 12.51
CA ALA A 327 2.72 -14.12 11.11
C ALA A 327 1.24 -13.70 10.95
N ALA A 328 0.35 -14.25 11.78
CA ALA A 328 -1.09 -13.98 11.73
C ALA A 328 -1.53 -12.71 12.48
N ALA A 329 -0.65 -12.10 13.28
CA ALA A 329 -0.99 -10.96 14.14
C ALA A 329 -1.50 -9.74 13.36
N GLU A 330 -0.92 -9.44 12.19
CA GLU A 330 -1.36 -8.35 11.31
C GLU A 330 -2.79 -8.57 10.81
N GLY A 331 -3.09 -9.78 10.32
CA GLY A 331 -4.43 -10.16 9.89
C GLY A 331 -5.43 -10.08 11.03
N LEU A 332 -5.03 -10.47 12.24
CA LEU A 332 -5.90 -10.47 13.41
C LEU A 332 -6.28 -9.03 13.84
N SER A 333 -5.35 -8.09 13.77
CA SER A 333 -5.63 -6.65 13.95
C SER A 333 -6.59 -6.12 12.88
N ALA A 334 -6.37 -6.50 11.61
CA ALA A 334 -7.27 -6.11 10.52
C ALA A 334 -8.68 -6.71 10.70
N ALA A 335 -8.81 -7.91 11.27
CA ALA A 335 -10.13 -8.48 11.60
C ALA A 335 -10.90 -7.63 12.61
N GLU A 336 -10.24 -7.10 13.65
CA GLU A 336 -10.89 -6.22 14.63
C GLU A 336 -11.43 -4.95 13.98
N GLU A 337 -10.64 -4.34 13.09
CA GLU A 337 -11.07 -3.18 12.30
C GLU A 337 -12.25 -3.51 11.39
N ILE A 338 -12.23 -4.68 10.71
CA ILE A 338 -13.36 -5.14 9.89
C ILE A 338 -14.62 -5.32 10.75
N PHE A 339 -14.50 -5.92 11.94
CA PHE A 339 -15.64 -6.13 12.82
C PHE A 339 -16.21 -4.83 13.36
N ALA A 340 -15.38 -3.83 13.68
CA ALA A 340 -15.86 -2.51 14.06
C ALA A 340 -16.78 -1.92 12.99
N VAL A 341 -16.40 -2.02 11.71
CA VAL A 341 -17.25 -1.57 10.58
C VAL A 341 -18.52 -2.42 10.44
N LEU A 342 -18.40 -3.75 10.51
CA LEU A 342 -19.53 -4.67 10.37
C LEU A 342 -20.57 -4.51 11.49
N GLU A 343 -20.12 -4.17 12.70
CA GLU A 343 -20.95 -4.04 13.91
C GLU A 343 -21.48 -2.62 14.10
N THR A 344 -20.98 -1.63 13.33
CA THR A 344 -21.49 -0.24 13.36
C THR A 344 -22.98 -0.23 13.01
N PRO A 345 -23.87 0.32 13.86
CA PRO A 345 -25.30 0.33 13.60
C PRO A 345 -25.63 1.13 12.33
N LEU A 346 -26.53 0.59 11.49
CA LEU A 346 -27.04 1.31 10.32
C LEU A 346 -28.16 2.24 10.74
N ARG A 347 -28.25 3.40 10.07
CA ARG A 347 -29.45 4.24 10.14
C ARG A 347 -30.62 3.50 9.50
N THR A 348 -31.80 3.63 10.09
CA THR A 348 -33.04 3.15 9.49
C THR A 348 -33.48 4.19 8.45
N PRO A 349 -33.49 3.88 7.14
CA PRO A 349 -33.94 4.82 6.13
C PRO A 349 -35.45 5.04 6.23
N GLY A 350 -35.91 6.20 5.79
CA GLY A 350 -37.32 6.45 5.54
C GLY A 350 -37.91 5.49 4.50
N THR A 351 -39.24 5.38 4.47
CA THR A 351 -39.96 4.45 3.58
C THR A 351 -41.02 5.14 2.72
N ALA A 352 -41.33 6.41 2.97
CA ALA A 352 -42.33 7.14 2.21
C ALA A 352 -41.84 7.42 0.77
N PRO A 353 -42.69 7.32 -0.26
CA PRO A 353 -42.27 7.67 -1.63
C PRO A 353 -41.97 9.16 -1.76
N ALA A 354 -40.98 9.52 -2.59
CA ALA A 354 -40.67 10.91 -2.87
C ALA A 354 -41.84 11.65 -3.56
N PRO A 355 -42.12 12.90 -3.16
CA PRO A 355 -43.20 13.69 -3.75
C PRO A 355 -42.93 14.03 -5.22
N GLN A 356 -43.99 14.38 -5.97
CA GLN A 356 -43.88 14.77 -7.37
C GLN A 356 -43.44 16.24 -7.54
N GLY A 357 -43.70 17.10 -6.55
CA GLY A 357 -43.23 18.48 -6.56
C GLY A 357 -41.71 18.59 -6.50
N THR A 358 -41.22 19.78 -6.82
CA THR A 358 -39.78 20.08 -6.90
C THR A 358 -39.36 21.21 -5.97
N ALA A 359 -40.26 21.66 -5.07
CA ALA A 359 -39.93 22.66 -4.06
C ALA A 359 -38.97 22.07 -3.02
N LEU A 360 -37.96 22.84 -2.62
CA LEU A 360 -37.05 22.50 -1.54
C LEU A 360 -37.16 23.56 -0.44
N ALA A 361 -37.24 23.15 0.82
CA ALA A 361 -37.19 24.09 1.94
C ALA A 361 -36.24 23.59 3.02
N VAL A 362 -35.59 24.53 3.68
CA VAL A 362 -34.68 24.29 4.80
C VAL A 362 -35.16 25.18 5.95
N GLU A 363 -35.39 24.58 7.12
CA GLU A 363 -35.94 25.26 8.29
C GLU A 363 -35.01 25.08 9.50
N GLU A 364 -34.40 26.18 9.93
CA GLU A 364 -33.50 26.28 11.10
C GLU A 364 -32.43 25.18 11.11
N LEU A 365 -31.87 24.86 9.94
CA LEU A 365 -31.02 23.70 9.77
C LEU A 365 -29.63 23.94 10.37
N VAL A 366 -29.26 23.10 11.33
CA VAL A 366 -27.93 23.10 11.96
C VAL A 366 -27.27 21.75 11.73
N VAL A 367 -26.01 21.76 11.33
CA VAL A 367 -25.21 20.53 11.17
C VAL A 367 -23.93 20.64 11.98
N ARG A 368 -23.71 19.69 12.90
CA ARG A 368 -22.48 19.53 13.68
C ARG A 368 -21.75 18.26 13.28
N HIS A 369 -20.58 18.41 12.67
CA HIS A 369 -19.67 17.27 12.49
C HIS A 369 -18.86 17.00 13.77
N PRO A 370 -18.67 15.74 14.17
CA PRO A 370 -17.87 15.39 15.34
C PRO A 370 -16.45 15.96 15.26
N GLY A 371 -15.93 16.45 16.39
CA GLY A 371 -14.57 17.00 16.47
C GLY A 371 -14.39 18.44 16.00
N ARG A 372 -15.45 19.10 15.48
CA ARG A 372 -15.44 20.55 15.23
C ARG A 372 -15.88 21.34 16.45
N ALA A 373 -15.18 22.45 16.73
CA ALA A 373 -15.52 23.37 17.82
C ALA A 373 -16.67 24.33 17.48
N ALA A 374 -17.00 24.48 16.19
CA ALA A 374 -18.08 25.35 15.69
C ALA A 374 -19.00 24.56 14.76
N ASP A 375 -20.25 25.01 14.68
CA ASP A 375 -21.25 24.41 13.78
C ASP A 375 -20.74 24.40 12.34
N SER A 376 -20.91 23.27 11.66
CA SER A 376 -20.46 23.10 10.28
C SER A 376 -21.38 23.78 9.28
N LEU A 377 -22.66 23.87 9.64
CA LEU A 377 -23.64 24.76 9.05
C LEU A 377 -24.39 25.43 10.22
N PRO A 378 -24.29 26.76 10.39
CA PRO A 378 -25.09 27.48 11.39
C PRO A 378 -26.58 27.48 10.98
N ALA A 379 -27.46 27.82 11.91
CA ALA A 379 -28.91 27.86 11.68
C ALA A 379 -29.25 28.62 10.38
N THR A 380 -29.79 27.88 9.40
CA THR A 380 -30.03 28.38 8.05
C THR A 380 -31.47 28.05 7.63
N SER A 381 -32.19 29.05 7.11
CA SER A 381 -33.58 28.92 6.66
C SER A 381 -33.77 29.57 5.29
N PHE A 382 -34.23 28.81 4.30
CA PHE A 382 -34.66 29.33 2.99
C PHE A 382 -35.49 28.29 2.21
N GLU A 383 -36.20 28.76 1.18
CA GLU A 383 -36.98 27.94 0.25
C GLU A 383 -36.46 28.12 -1.19
N VAL A 384 -36.56 27.09 -2.03
CA VAL A 384 -36.37 27.10 -3.49
C VAL A 384 -37.68 26.69 -4.14
N ARG A 385 -38.29 27.59 -4.92
CA ARG A 385 -39.59 27.36 -5.56
C ARG A 385 -39.46 26.42 -6.77
N PRO A 386 -40.56 25.75 -7.18
CA PRO A 386 -40.56 24.93 -8.39
C PRO A 386 -40.11 25.73 -9.64
N GLY A 387 -39.09 25.23 -10.34
CA GLY A 387 -38.55 25.85 -11.55
C GLY A 387 -37.64 27.07 -11.31
N GLU A 388 -37.39 27.43 -10.05
CA GLU A 388 -36.48 28.52 -9.67
C GLU A 388 -35.03 28.03 -9.65
N THR A 389 -34.11 28.87 -10.12
CA THR A 389 -32.66 28.70 -9.98
C THR A 389 -32.13 29.59 -8.86
N VAL A 390 -31.71 28.98 -7.75
CA VAL A 390 -31.15 29.68 -6.59
C VAL A 390 -29.65 29.46 -6.49
N ALA A 391 -28.88 30.55 -6.41
CA ALA A 391 -27.44 30.50 -6.16
C ALA A 391 -27.11 30.68 -4.67
N LEU A 392 -26.34 29.75 -4.10
CA LEU A 392 -25.83 29.79 -2.74
C LEU A 392 -24.41 30.36 -2.72
N VAL A 393 -24.24 31.51 -2.09
CA VAL A 393 -22.95 32.20 -1.94
C VAL A 393 -22.53 32.31 -0.47
N GLY A 394 -21.24 32.38 -0.21
CA GLY A 394 -20.71 32.56 1.14
C GLY A 394 -19.24 32.15 1.21
N PRO A 395 -18.52 32.55 2.27
CA PRO A 395 -17.09 32.27 2.39
C PRO A 395 -16.80 30.76 2.44
N SER A 396 -15.55 30.40 2.14
CA SER A 396 -15.08 29.03 2.27
C SER A 396 -15.24 28.56 3.73
N GLY A 397 -15.90 27.41 3.92
CA GLY A 397 -16.18 26.87 5.25
C GLY A 397 -17.53 27.27 5.88
N ALA A 398 -18.37 28.06 5.21
CA ALA A 398 -19.71 28.44 5.67
C ALA A 398 -20.77 27.30 5.65
N GLY A 399 -20.41 26.08 5.23
CA GLY A 399 -21.32 24.92 5.25
C GLY A 399 -22.09 24.61 3.95
N LYS A 400 -21.73 25.23 2.82
CA LYS A 400 -22.42 25.06 1.52
C LYS A 400 -22.55 23.59 1.07
N SER A 401 -21.44 22.85 1.00
CA SER A 401 -21.46 21.43 0.65
C SER A 401 -22.12 20.56 1.74
N THR A 402 -22.08 21.00 3.01
CA THR A 402 -22.80 20.34 4.11
C THR A 402 -24.31 20.43 3.92
N LEU A 403 -24.82 21.60 3.52
CA LEU A 403 -26.23 21.81 3.19
C LEU A 403 -26.67 20.92 2.01
N LEU A 404 -25.88 20.86 0.94
CA LEU A 404 -26.17 19.94 -0.18
C LEU A 404 -26.22 18.48 0.27
N SER A 405 -25.33 18.07 1.17
CA SER A 405 -25.32 16.68 1.71
C SER A 405 -26.57 16.35 2.51
N VAL A 406 -27.17 17.33 3.19
CA VAL A 406 -28.47 17.15 3.89
C VAL A 406 -29.62 17.07 2.88
N LEU A 407 -29.65 17.92 1.86
CA LEU A 407 -30.67 17.87 0.80
C LEU A 407 -30.62 16.58 -0.01
N LEU A 408 -29.42 16.00 -0.19
CA LEU A 408 -29.23 14.68 -0.78
C LEU A 408 -29.65 13.53 0.16
N GLY A 409 -29.98 13.80 1.43
CA GLY A 409 -30.30 12.77 2.44
C GLY A 409 -29.09 11.93 2.86
N LEU A 410 -27.86 12.40 2.60
CA LEU A 410 -26.62 11.70 2.97
C LEU A 410 -26.21 12.05 4.42
N THR A 411 -26.49 13.27 4.86
CA THR A 411 -26.20 13.76 6.20
C THR A 411 -27.50 14.08 6.94
N ALA A 412 -27.61 13.64 8.19
CA ALA A 412 -28.73 14.01 9.04
C ALA A 412 -28.42 15.35 9.73
N PRO A 413 -29.40 16.28 9.83
CA PRO A 413 -29.22 17.48 10.60
C PRO A 413 -29.09 17.18 12.09
N SER A 414 -28.39 18.06 12.81
CA SER A 414 -28.34 18.03 14.28
C SER A 414 -29.58 18.68 14.88
N GLU A 415 -30.03 19.78 14.27
CA GLU A 415 -31.25 20.51 14.60
C GLU A 415 -31.90 21.03 13.30
N GLY A 416 -33.20 21.31 13.35
CA GLY A 416 -33.98 21.72 12.17
C GLY A 416 -34.31 20.57 11.23
N ARG A 417 -34.86 20.91 10.05
CA ARG A 417 -35.31 19.92 9.05
C ARG A 417 -35.15 20.42 7.61
N ALA A 418 -35.03 19.47 6.69
CA ALA A 418 -35.01 19.73 5.26
C ALA A 418 -36.23 19.06 4.62
N LEU A 419 -36.98 19.83 3.83
CA LEU A 419 -38.26 19.44 3.27
C LEU A 419 -38.17 19.39 1.73
N ALA A 420 -38.78 18.38 1.14
CA ALA A 420 -39.07 18.29 -0.28
C ALA A 420 -40.60 18.35 -0.45
N ASP A 421 -41.12 19.38 -1.11
CA ASP A 421 -42.56 19.58 -1.31
C ASP A 421 -43.38 19.41 -0.01
N GLY A 422 -42.89 20.01 1.08
CA GLY A 422 -43.48 19.93 2.43
C GLY A 422 -43.23 18.63 3.21
N HIS A 423 -42.59 17.62 2.62
CA HIS A 423 -42.28 16.35 3.27
C HIS A 423 -40.84 16.31 3.77
N ASP A 424 -40.62 15.87 5.01
CA ASP A 424 -39.27 15.72 5.57
C ASP A 424 -38.47 14.67 4.78
N ILE A 425 -37.32 15.09 4.24
CA ILE A 425 -36.41 14.24 3.47
C ILE A 425 -35.99 13.00 4.27
N ALA A 426 -35.86 13.10 5.60
CA ALA A 426 -35.50 11.98 6.46
C ALA A 426 -36.56 10.85 6.49
N SER A 427 -37.82 11.18 6.20
CA SER A 427 -38.93 10.22 6.16
C SER A 427 -39.08 9.49 4.81
N LEU A 428 -38.46 10.02 3.76
CA LEU A 428 -38.56 9.51 2.40
C LEU A 428 -37.67 8.27 2.19
N SER A 429 -38.10 7.40 1.28
CA SER A 429 -37.30 6.34 0.71
C SER A 429 -36.17 6.97 -0.11
N PRO A 430 -34.89 6.77 0.27
CA PRO A 430 -33.77 7.40 -0.40
C PRO A 430 -33.71 7.09 -1.90
N GLU A 431 -34.04 5.86 -2.28
CA GLU A 431 -34.04 5.43 -3.69
C GLU A 431 -35.05 6.23 -4.52
N SER A 432 -36.25 6.47 -3.98
CA SER A 432 -37.26 7.28 -4.67
C SER A 432 -36.87 8.77 -4.73
N TRP A 433 -36.16 9.27 -3.71
CA TRP A 433 -35.71 10.65 -3.63
C TRP A 433 -34.57 10.93 -4.62
N TRP A 434 -33.55 10.07 -4.67
CA TRP A 434 -32.43 10.19 -5.59
C TRP A 434 -32.85 10.07 -7.05
N GLN A 435 -33.92 9.30 -7.36
CA GLN A 435 -34.53 9.29 -8.70
C GLN A 435 -35.14 10.63 -9.12
N ARG A 436 -35.22 11.64 -8.25
CA ARG A 436 -35.66 12.99 -8.62
C ARG A 436 -34.52 14.00 -8.76
N ILE A 437 -33.29 13.62 -8.41
CA ILE A 437 -32.15 14.53 -8.31
C ILE A 437 -31.06 14.18 -9.32
N ALA A 438 -30.62 15.18 -10.09
CA ALA A 438 -29.34 15.17 -10.76
C ALA A 438 -28.34 15.97 -9.92
N TRP A 439 -27.21 15.36 -9.57
CA TRP A 439 -26.18 16.01 -8.75
C TRP A 439 -24.86 16.07 -9.50
N VAL A 440 -24.24 17.25 -9.48
CA VAL A 440 -22.89 17.46 -9.99
C VAL A 440 -22.02 17.95 -8.82
N PRO A 441 -21.11 17.11 -8.30
CA PRO A 441 -20.21 17.49 -7.21
C PRO A 441 -19.12 18.47 -7.66
N GLN A 442 -18.48 19.13 -6.68
CA GLN A 442 -17.30 19.99 -6.87
C GLN A 442 -16.10 19.22 -7.45
N HIS A 443 -15.98 17.95 -7.09
CA HIS A 443 -14.92 17.07 -7.55
C HIS A 443 -15.50 15.77 -8.10
N PRO A 444 -15.95 15.74 -9.36
CA PRO A 444 -16.58 14.57 -9.95
C PRO A 444 -15.62 13.40 -10.05
N HIS A 445 -16.05 12.26 -9.52
CA HIS A 445 -15.34 11.00 -9.63
C HIS A 445 -15.65 10.35 -10.98
N LEU A 446 -14.61 10.19 -11.82
CA LEU A 446 -14.70 9.38 -13.02
C LEU A 446 -14.26 7.95 -12.71
N PHE A 447 -15.16 7.01 -13.00
CA PHE A 447 -14.98 5.58 -12.74
C PHE A 447 -14.09 4.96 -13.80
N ALA A 448 -13.30 3.94 -13.43
CA ALA A 448 -12.52 3.20 -14.41
C ALA A 448 -13.45 2.49 -15.41
N GLY A 449 -13.36 2.87 -16.69
CA GLY A 449 -14.31 2.49 -17.72
C GLY A 449 -14.22 3.38 -18.95
N THR A 450 -15.13 3.23 -19.91
CA THR A 450 -15.18 4.14 -21.06
C THR A 450 -15.84 5.47 -20.70
N ILE A 451 -15.66 6.50 -21.54
CA ILE A 451 -16.39 7.76 -21.40
C ILE A 451 -17.90 7.49 -21.47
N ALA A 452 -18.36 6.67 -22.41
CA ALA A 452 -19.77 6.30 -22.52
C ALA A 452 -20.32 5.63 -21.24
N GLU A 453 -19.57 4.69 -20.65
CA GLU A 453 -19.94 4.03 -19.39
C GLU A 453 -20.02 5.01 -18.21
N ASN A 454 -19.21 6.07 -18.23
CA ASN A 454 -19.23 7.11 -17.22
C ASN A 454 -20.43 8.05 -17.36
N VAL A 455 -20.84 8.38 -18.59
CA VAL A 455 -22.02 9.22 -18.85
C VAL A 455 -23.31 8.46 -18.55
N ARG A 456 -23.37 7.16 -18.90
CA ARG A 456 -24.51 6.24 -18.68
C ARG A 456 -24.81 5.90 -17.21
N LEU A 457 -24.18 6.56 -16.24
CA LEU A 457 -24.24 6.15 -14.84
C LEU A 457 -25.68 6.07 -14.29
N ALA A 458 -26.49 7.09 -14.54
CA ALA A 458 -27.89 7.17 -14.09
C ALA A 458 -28.88 6.47 -15.03
N ARG A 459 -28.49 6.23 -16.29
CA ARG A 459 -29.29 5.55 -17.33
C ARG A 459 -28.40 4.56 -18.11
N PRO A 460 -28.14 3.37 -17.55
CA PRO A 460 -27.20 2.40 -18.15
C PRO A 460 -27.64 1.92 -19.53
N ASP A 461 -28.95 1.84 -19.77
CA ASP A 461 -29.54 1.34 -21.02
C ASP A 461 -29.69 2.42 -22.11
N ALA A 462 -29.17 3.64 -21.88
CA ALA A 462 -29.25 4.71 -22.88
C ALA A 462 -28.44 4.37 -24.15
N GLU A 463 -29.03 4.60 -25.33
CA GLU A 463 -28.36 4.38 -26.62
C GLU A 463 -27.18 5.35 -26.84
N ASP A 464 -26.21 4.97 -27.70
CA ASP A 464 -25.03 5.80 -27.99
C ASP A 464 -25.42 7.19 -28.53
N ALA A 465 -26.55 7.28 -29.25
CA ALA A 465 -27.08 8.55 -29.74
C ALA A 465 -27.43 9.51 -28.59
N ALA A 466 -28.10 9.01 -27.54
CA ALA A 466 -28.45 9.82 -26.37
C ALA A 466 -27.20 10.27 -25.59
N VAL A 467 -26.19 9.39 -25.48
CA VAL A 467 -24.89 9.74 -24.87
C VAL A 467 -24.19 10.84 -25.66
N ARG A 468 -24.20 10.74 -27.00
CA ARG A 468 -23.60 11.75 -27.88
C ARG A 468 -24.32 13.11 -27.76
N THR A 469 -25.64 13.12 -27.70
CA THR A 469 -26.43 14.35 -27.45
C THR A 469 -26.08 14.96 -26.10
N ALA A 470 -26.05 14.17 -25.01
CA ALA A 470 -25.68 14.67 -23.69
C ALA A 470 -24.25 15.23 -23.62
N LEU A 471 -23.30 14.61 -24.35
CA LEU A 471 -21.94 15.14 -24.50
C LEU A 471 -21.91 16.46 -25.29
N GLY A 472 -22.73 16.58 -26.32
CA GLY A 472 -22.90 17.83 -27.08
C GLY A 472 -23.48 18.96 -26.21
N ASP A 473 -24.56 18.67 -25.49
CA ASP A 473 -25.22 19.62 -24.59
C ASP A 473 -24.33 20.08 -23.43
N ALA A 474 -23.41 19.22 -22.99
CA ALA A 474 -22.40 19.55 -21.98
C ALA A 474 -21.15 20.25 -22.55
N GLY A 475 -21.06 20.45 -23.87
CA GLY A 475 -19.89 21.01 -24.54
C GLY A 475 -18.65 20.09 -24.45
N ALA A 476 -18.85 18.79 -24.28
CA ALA A 476 -17.78 17.78 -24.16
C ALA A 476 -17.46 17.08 -25.48
N LEU A 477 -18.35 17.13 -26.46
CA LEU A 477 -18.24 16.31 -27.67
C LEU A 477 -16.95 16.57 -28.46
N ASP A 478 -16.54 17.83 -28.61
CA ASP A 478 -15.38 18.22 -29.41
C ASP A 478 -14.08 17.57 -28.93
N PHE A 479 -13.84 17.56 -27.61
CA PHE A 479 -12.63 16.94 -27.07
C PHE A 479 -12.75 15.42 -27.01
N VAL A 480 -13.98 14.89 -26.86
CA VAL A 480 -14.21 13.44 -26.86
C VAL A 480 -13.95 12.88 -28.26
N ASP A 481 -14.44 13.53 -29.32
CA ASP A 481 -14.20 13.14 -30.71
C ASP A 481 -12.72 13.30 -31.11
N ALA A 482 -11.96 14.17 -30.43
CA ALA A 482 -10.52 14.31 -30.62
C ALA A 482 -9.67 13.19 -29.97
N LEU A 483 -10.26 12.40 -29.06
CA LEU A 483 -9.57 11.26 -28.45
C LEU A 483 -9.49 10.08 -29.44
N PRO A 484 -8.43 9.25 -29.40
CA PRO A 484 -8.22 8.17 -30.37
C PRO A 484 -9.39 7.21 -30.56
N ASP A 485 -10.13 6.92 -29.47
CA ASP A 485 -11.25 5.97 -29.46
C ASP A 485 -12.61 6.67 -29.22
N GLY A 486 -12.69 8.00 -29.29
CA GLY A 486 -13.95 8.73 -29.09
C GLY A 486 -14.62 8.43 -27.74
N MET A 487 -15.92 8.13 -27.76
CA MET A 487 -16.70 7.72 -26.57
C MET A 487 -16.24 6.37 -25.97
N ALA A 488 -15.54 5.53 -26.73
CA ALA A 488 -15.00 4.25 -26.27
C ALA A 488 -13.65 4.40 -25.54
N THR A 489 -13.08 5.60 -25.50
CA THR A 489 -11.83 5.89 -24.79
C THR A 489 -11.94 5.48 -23.33
N ARG A 490 -10.98 4.66 -22.87
CA ARG A 490 -10.93 4.16 -21.49
C ARG A 490 -10.24 5.16 -20.57
N LEU A 491 -10.94 5.58 -19.54
CA LEU A 491 -10.43 6.46 -18.50
C LEU A 491 -9.66 5.67 -17.44
N GLY A 492 -8.51 6.21 -17.01
CA GLY A 492 -7.74 5.70 -15.89
C GLY A 492 -8.36 6.06 -14.53
N GLU A 493 -7.69 5.71 -13.43
CA GLU A 493 -8.17 6.01 -12.07
C GLU A 493 -8.49 7.50 -11.90
N SER A 494 -9.69 7.81 -11.37
CA SER A 494 -10.19 9.19 -11.19
C SER A 494 -10.20 10.05 -12.46
N GLY A 495 -10.22 9.45 -13.66
CA GLY A 495 -10.21 10.20 -14.92
C GLY A 495 -8.81 10.67 -15.35
N ALA A 496 -7.76 9.96 -14.94
CA ALA A 496 -6.39 10.23 -15.36
C ALA A 496 -6.30 10.38 -16.89
N GLY A 497 -5.73 11.50 -17.35
CA GLY A 497 -5.64 11.88 -18.76
C GLY A 497 -6.61 13.00 -19.17
N LEU A 498 -7.59 13.36 -18.34
CA LEU A 498 -8.50 14.49 -18.58
C LEU A 498 -8.17 15.69 -17.69
N SER A 499 -8.34 16.91 -18.20
CA SER A 499 -8.27 18.14 -17.41
C SER A 499 -9.47 18.29 -16.47
N ALA A 500 -9.35 19.13 -15.43
CA ALA A 500 -10.45 19.40 -14.50
C ALA A 500 -11.74 19.83 -15.21
N GLY A 501 -11.64 20.72 -16.20
CA GLY A 501 -12.79 21.16 -16.98
C GLY A 501 -13.38 20.11 -17.92
N GLN A 502 -12.56 19.20 -18.44
CA GLN A 502 -13.07 18.05 -19.20
C GLN A 502 -13.86 17.10 -18.28
N ARG A 503 -13.36 16.82 -17.07
CA ARG A 503 -14.07 15.97 -16.10
C ARG A 503 -15.38 16.59 -15.65
N GLN A 504 -15.40 17.90 -15.43
CA GLN A 504 -16.61 18.62 -15.06
C GLN A 504 -17.67 18.59 -16.16
N ARG A 505 -17.26 18.77 -17.43
CA ARG A 505 -18.18 18.62 -18.57
C ARG A 505 -18.72 17.20 -18.72
N LEU A 506 -17.92 16.17 -18.44
CA LEU A 506 -18.45 14.79 -18.38
C LEU A 506 -19.46 14.61 -17.23
N ALA A 507 -19.26 15.26 -16.09
CA ALA A 507 -20.22 15.23 -14.99
C ALA A 507 -21.53 15.96 -15.35
N LEU A 508 -21.45 17.08 -16.08
CA LEU A 508 -22.63 17.74 -16.65
C LEU A 508 -23.35 16.86 -17.68
N ALA A 509 -22.61 16.14 -18.53
CA ALA A 509 -23.21 15.18 -19.47
C ALA A 509 -23.97 14.06 -18.73
N ARG A 510 -23.48 13.60 -17.56
CA ARG A 510 -24.24 12.67 -16.70
C ARG A 510 -25.56 13.28 -16.24
N ALA A 511 -25.56 14.55 -15.85
CA ALA A 511 -26.77 15.25 -15.41
C ALA A 511 -27.78 15.47 -16.56
N PHE A 512 -27.31 15.84 -17.76
CA PHE A 512 -28.14 15.91 -18.96
C PHE A 512 -28.78 14.55 -19.28
N LEU A 513 -27.99 13.47 -19.27
CA LEU A 513 -28.51 12.14 -19.57
C LEU A 513 -29.47 11.64 -18.48
N ALA A 514 -29.23 11.98 -17.21
CA ALA A 514 -30.08 11.58 -16.10
C ALA A 514 -31.49 12.19 -16.19
N ASP A 515 -31.61 13.39 -16.76
CA ASP A 515 -32.86 14.12 -17.00
C ASP A 515 -33.80 14.15 -15.78
N ARG A 516 -33.30 14.69 -14.67
CA ARG A 516 -34.01 14.74 -13.39
C ARG A 516 -34.57 16.14 -13.11
N PRO A 517 -35.73 16.27 -12.44
CA PRO A 517 -36.41 17.56 -12.27
C PRO A 517 -35.77 18.50 -11.23
N ILE A 518 -34.94 17.96 -10.33
CA ILE A 518 -34.19 18.75 -9.32
C ILE A 518 -32.69 18.64 -9.66
N LEU A 519 -32.00 19.78 -9.71
CA LEU A 519 -30.58 19.85 -10.03
C LEU A 519 -29.80 20.47 -8.86
N LEU A 520 -28.81 19.74 -8.35
CA LEU A 520 -27.88 20.23 -7.33
C LEU A 520 -26.49 20.34 -7.94
N LEU A 521 -25.93 21.55 -7.97
CA LEU A 521 -24.62 21.82 -8.56
C LEU A 521 -23.70 22.37 -7.48
N ASP A 522 -22.62 21.66 -7.17
CA ASP A 522 -21.62 22.10 -6.21
C ASP A 522 -20.42 22.69 -6.94
N GLU A 523 -20.38 24.03 -7.10
CA GLU A 523 -19.28 24.79 -7.68
C GLU A 523 -18.70 24.24 -9.02
N PRO A 524 -19.50 24.17 -10.10
CA PRO A 524 -19.07 23.54 -11.33
C PRO A 524 -18.03 24.33 -12.15
N THR A 525 -17.60 25.52 -11.72
CA THR A 525 -16.57 26.32 -12.43
C THR A 525 -15.24 26.44 -11.67
N ALA A 526 -15.05 25.65 -10.61
CA ALA A 526 -13.81 25.67 -9.82
C ALA A 526 -12.57 25.25 -10.64
N ASN A 527 -11.48 26.01 -10.51
CA ASN A 527 -10.16 25.73 -11.11
C ASN A 527 -10.16 25.61 -12.65
N LEU A 528 -10.96 26.44 -13.34
CA LEU A 528 -11.05 26.47 -14.80
C LEU A 528 -10.53 27.78 -15.39
N ASP A 529 -10.01 27.70 -16.62
CA ASP A 529 -9.69 28.85 -17.44
C ASP A 529 -10.95 29.48 -18.04
N GLY A 530 -10.90 30.78 -18.37
CA GLY A 530 -12.10 31.53 -18.75
C GLY A 530 -12.87 30.97 -19.95
N ALA A 531 -12.18 30.34 -20.92
CA ALA A 531 -12.84 29.71 -22.06
C ALA A 531 -13.63 28.44 -21.68
N THR A 532 -13.06 27.60 -20.79
CA THR A 532 -13.76 26.41 -20.30
C THR A 532 -14.87 26.78 -19.31
N GLU A 533 -14.68 27.84 -18.52
CA GLU A 533 -15.70 28.39 -17.63
C GLU A 533 -16.93 28.85 -18.41
N GLU A 534 -16.75 29.61 -19.50
CA GLU A 534 -17.86 30.06 -20.36
C GLU A 534 -18.64 28.89 -20.97
N ALA A 535 -17.93 27.85 -21.44
CA ALA A 535 -18.56 26.64 -21.97
C ALA A 535 -19.40 25.92 -20.91
N ILE A 536 -18.94 25.87 -19.66
CA ILE A 536 -19.69 25.29 -18.54
C ILE A 536 -20.88 26.16 -18.15
N VAL A 537 -20.73 27.48 -18.07
CA VAL A 537 -21.85 28.40 -17.78
C VAL A 537 -22.96 28.24 -18.82
N ALA A 538 -22.60 28.16 -20.11
CA ALA A 538 -23.55 27.92 -21.18
C ALA A 538 -24.24 26.55 -21.05
N ALA A 539 -23.50 25.50 -20.69
CA ALA A 539 -24.06 24.18 -20.44
C ALA A 539 -25.00 24.17 -19.23
N VAL A 540 -24.62 24.81 -18.12
CA VAL A 540 -25.46 24.93 -16.91
C VAL A 540 -26.75 25.71 -17.22
N ARG A 541 -26.67 26.80 -18.00
CA ARG A 541 -27.86 27.54 -18.44
C ARG A 541 -28.82 26.68 -19.24
N ARG A 542 -28.33 25.86 -20.17
CA ARG A 542 -29.15 24.88 -20.91
C ARG A 542 -29.76 23.83 -19.99
N LEU A 543 -28.98 23.34 -19.03
CA LEU A 543 -29.42 22.32 -18.09
C LEU A 543 -30.46 22.85 -17.08
N ALA A 544 -30.43 24.14 -16.72
CA ALA A 544 -31.36 24.72 -15.76
C ALA A 544 -32.80 24.88 -16.28
N VAL A 545 -32.99 24.94 -17.61
CA VAL A 545 -34.31 25.19 -18.22
C VAL A 545 -35.33 24.14 -17.77
N GLY A 546 -36.42 24.60 -17.14
CA GLY A 546 -37.54 23.76 -16.70
C GLY A 546 -37.27 22.90 -15.47
N ARG A 547 -36.18 23.13 -14.74
CA ARG A 547 -35.78 22.35 -13.55
C ARG A 547 -35.69 23.26 -12.32
N THR A 548 -35.91 22.71 -11.13
CA THR A 548 -35.57 23.43 -9.89
C THR A 548 -34.07 23.26 -9.65
N VAL A 549 -33.34 24.35 -9.49
CA VAL A 549 -31.88 24.32 -9.40
C VAL A 549 -31.39 24.99 -8.12
N LEU A 550 -30.54 24.28 -7.37
CA LEU A 550 -29.73 24.86 -6.31
C LEU A 550 -28.25 24.76 -6.69
N LEU A 551 -27.61 25.91 -6.86
CA LEU A 551 -26.26 26.04 -7.37
C LEU A 551 -25.37 26.70 -6.33
N VAL A 552 -24.32 26.03 -5.89
CA VAL A 552 -23.26 26.63 -5.06
C VAL A 552 -22.31 27.39 -5.98
N VAL A 553 -22.14 28.69 -5.73
CA VAL A 553 -21.33 29.57 -6.57
C VAL A 553 -20.19 30.19 -5.78
N HIS A 554 -18.97 30.02 -6.28
CA HIS A 554 -17.78 30.74 -5.82
C HIS A 554 -17.26 31.74 -6.85
N ARG A 555 -17.58 31.56 -8.14
CA ARG A 555 -17.20 32.48 -9.22
C ARG A 555 -18.41 33.23 -9.80
N PRO A 556 -18.27 34.54 -10.07
CA PRO A 556 -19.37 35.41 -10.50
C PRO A 556 -20.09 34.94 -11.77
N ALA A 557 -19.37 34.29 -12.69
CA ALA A 557 -19.88 33.94 -14.01
C ALA A 557 -21.17 33.09 -13.97
N LEU A 558 -21.36 32.29 -12.91
CA LEU A 558 -22.55 31.47 -12.70
C LEU A 558 -23.71 32.21 -12.03
N LEU A 559 -23.49 33.37 -11.42
CA LEU A 559 -24.57 34.18 -10.82
C LEU A 559 -25.55 34.67 -11.89
N ALA A 560 -25.07 34.90 -13.11
CA ALA A 560 -25.89 35.28 -14.27
C ALA A 560 -26.86 34.18 -14.75
N VAL A 561 -26.85 32.99 -14.13
CA VAL A 561 -27.81 31.92 -14.37
C VAL A 561 -28.88 31.86 -13.28
N ALA A 562 -28.67 32.50 -12.13
CA ALA A 562 -29.58 32.42 -10.99
C ALA A 562 -30.69 33.48 -11.03
N ASP A 563 -31.90 33.05 -10.68
CA ASP A 563 -33.05 33.94 -10.47
C ASP A 563 -32.96 34.66 -9.12
N ARG A 564 -32.35 33.99 -8.13
CA ARG A 564 -32.16 34.53 -6.77
C ARG A 564 -30.85 34.06 -6.15
N VAL A 565 -30.22 34.93 -5.36
CA VAL A 565 -28.99 34.64 -4.62
C VAL A 565 -29.28 34.58 -3.12
N VAL A 566 -28.82 33.52 -2.44
CA VAL A 566 -28.90 33.31 -1.00
C VAL A 566 -27.49 33.31 -0.43
N ARG A 567 -27.22 34.21 0.55
CA ARG A 567 -25.92 34.31 1.20
C ARG A 567 -25.93 33.59 2.55
N LEU A 568 -24.99 32.67 2.75
CA LEU A 568 -24.76 32.05 4.05
C LEU A 568 -23.94 32.98 4.96
N PRO A 569 -24.30 33.10 6.25
CA PRO A 569 -23.56 33.91 7.21
C PRO A 569 -22.16 33.32 7.48
N GLU A 570 -21.23 34.19 7.88
CA GLU A 570 -19.94 33.74 8.39
C GLU A 570 -20.12 32.95 9.69
N PRO A 571 -19.38 31.83 9.87
CA PRO A 571 -19.35 31.16 11.16
C PRO A 571 -18.80 32.15 12.20
N ALA A 572 -19.62 32.53 13.18
CA ALA A 572 -19.22 33.42 14.25
C ALA A 572 -18.05 32.79 15.03
N VAL A 573 -16.83 33.27 14.79
CA VAL A 573 -15.67 32.92 15.62
C VAL A 573 -15.81 33.69 16.93
N GLY A 574 -16.55 33.12 17.88
CA GLY A 574 -16.88 33.77 19.14
C GLY A 574 -15.66 34.01 20.04
N ALA A 575 -15.37 35.27 20.30
CA ALA A 575 -14.45 35.78 21.33
C ALA A 575 -14.90 35.51 22.79
N ALA A 576 -15.88 34.61 23.02
CA ALA A 576 -16.54 34.43 24.32
C ALA A 576 -16.09 33.19 25.12
N ALA A 577 -15.11 32.41 24.64
CA ALA A 577 -14.67 31.17 25.30
C ALA A 577 -13.36 31.29 26.10
N VAL A 578 -12.88 32.51 26.39
CA VAL A 578 -11.54 32.74 27.00
C VAL A 578 -11.52 32.63 28.53
N GLU A 579 -12.66 32.62 29.24
CA GLU A 579 -12.64 32.67 30.72
C GLU A 579 -12.95 31.37 31.47
N ALA A 580 -13.25 30.24 30.82
CA ALA A 580 -13.65 29.01 31.53
C ALA A 580 -12.95 27.73 31.04
N ALA A 581 -11.62 27.72 30.99
CA ALA A 581 -10.85 26.47 30.88
C ALA A 581 -9.41 26.62 31.43
N GLY A 582 -9.29 27.19 32.63
CA GLY A 582 -8.09 27.06 33.44
C GLY A 582 -8.06 25.71 34.17
N SER A 583 -7.06 24.90 33.85
CA SER A 583 -6.66 23.63 34.48
C SER A 583 -7.39 22.35 34.00
N VAL A 584 -6.68 21.52 33.22
CA VAL A 584 -6.33 20.11 33.50
C VAL A 584 -5.41 19.59 32.37
N ARG A 585 -4.53 18.66 32.73
CA ARG A 585 -3.26 18.26 32.10
C ARG A 585 -3.42 17.38 30.85
N ARG A 586 -2.48 17.61 29.92
CA ARG A 586 -1.86 16.70 28.91
C ARG A 586 -2.44 15.28 28.76
N ALA A 587 -3.07 15.02 27.61
CA ALA A 587 -2.96 13.82 26.76
C ALA A 587 -3.86 14.07 25.52
N GLY A 588 -3.31 14.32 24.34
CA GLY A 588 -2.95 13.27 23.39
C GLY A 588 -4.00 13.21 22.28
N ALA A 589 -3.92 14.13 21.31
CA ALA A 589 -4.84 14.24 20.19
C ALA A 589 -4.22 13.69 18.89
N ASP A 590 -5.12 13.12 18.10
CA ASP A 590 -4.98 12.23 16.97
C ASP A 590 -4.31 12.78 15.71
N ALA A 591 -3.85 11.82 14.90
CA ALA A 591 -3.55 11.98 13.49
C ALA A 591 -4.83 11.81 12.66
N SER A 592 -5.02 12.68 11.67
CA SER A 592 -5.75 12.35 10.45
C SER A 592 -5.29 13.23 9.26
N VAL A 593 -4.48 12.62 8.39
CA VAL A 593 -4.47 12.49 6.90
C VAL A 593 -4.95 13.66 5.99
N ALA A 594 -4.34 13.85 4.80
CA ALA A 594 -4.99 13.91 3.46
C ALA A 594 -4.18 14.58 2.30
N VAL A 595 -3.60 13.74 1.42
CA VAL A 595 -3.74 13.58 -0.07
C VAL A 595 -4.37 14.76 -0.88
N ARG A 596 -3.85 15.29 -2.04
CA ARG A 596 -3.95 14.86 -3.48
C ARG A 596 -2.74 15.18 -4.43
N PRO A 597 -2.71 14.57 -5.65
CA PRO A 597 -2.39 15.26 -6.95
C PRO A 597 -3.13 14.75 -8.20
N GLU A 598 -2.83 15.32 -9.38
CA GLU A 598 -3.25 14.84 -10.72
C GLU A 598 -2.36 15.27 -11.93
N THR A 599 -2.36 14.39 -12.98
CA THR A 599 -2.47 14.56 -14.47
C THR A 599 -1.42 15.33 -15.32
N ALA A 600 -1.21 15.18 -16.66
CA ALA A 600 -1.78 14.46 -17.83
C ALA A 600 -0.72 14.34 -19.00
N GLY A 601 -1.09 13.78 -20.18
CA GLY A 601 -0.21 13.42 -21.34
C GLY A 601 -0.41 14.15 -22.71
N ASP A 602 -0.20 13.41 -23.83
CA ASP A 602 -0.45 13.65 -25.32
C ASP A 602 0.73 14.18 -26.21
N ALA A 603 0.93 13.96 -27.55
CA ALA A 603 0.19 13.38 -28.71
C ALA A 603 1.08 13.18 -29.99
N GLY A 604 0.76 12.25 -30.92
CA GLY A 604 1.46 11.89 -32.22
C GLY A 604 1.36 12.88 -33.44
N PRO A 605 1.70 12.51 -34.72
CA PRO A 605 0.94 11.57 -35.61
C PRO A 605 1.69 10.79 -36.75
N GLY A 606 1.02 9.89 -37.52
CA GLY A 606 1.29 9.66 -38.99
C GLY A 606 1.49 8.25 -39.64
N ASP A 607 0.39 7.53 -39.88
CA ASP A 607 -0.05 6.55 -40.93
C ASP A 607 0.85 5.60 -41.79
N GLY A 608 0.34 4.36 -41.99
CA GLY A 608 0.67 3.45 -43.12
C GLY A 608 1.16 2.02 -42.78
N GLY A 609 0.27 1.00 -42.68
CA GLY A 609 0.69 -0.41 -42.79
C GLY A 609 -0.09 -1.50 -42.01
N ALA A 610 -1.42 -1.45 -41.97
CA ALA A 610 -2.22 -2.30 -41.07
C ALA A 610 -2.32 -3.82 -41.41
N ALA A 611 -1.69 -4.31 -42.49
CA ALA A 611 -1.76 -5.75 -42.86
C ALA A 611 -0.44 -6.52 -42.70
N ALA A 612 0.69 -5.84 -42.45
CA ALA A 612 1.99 -6.47 -42.18
C ALA A 612 2.34 -6.53 -40.67
N ALA A 613 1.63 -5.76 -39.84
CA ALA A 613 1.87 -5.61 -38.41
C ALA A 613 1.54 -6.88 -37.59
N ALA A 614 0.53 -7.66 -37.98
CA ALA A 614 0.15 -8.87 -37.25
C ALA A 614 1.19 -10.00 -37.31
N SER A 615 2.00 -10.06 -38.38
CA SER A 615 3.12 -11.00 -38.51
C SER A 615 4.42 -10.51 -37.85
N ALA A 616 4.61 -9.19 -37.77
CA ALA A 616 5.74 -8.57 -37.09
C ALA A 616 5.56 -8.56 -35.57
N ASP A 617 4.33 -8.45 -35.06
CA ASP A 617 4.03 -8.49 -33.61
C ASP A 617 4.35 -9.85 -32.99
N LEU A 618 4.14 -10.97 -33.70
CA LEU A 618 4.50 -12.31 -33.20
C LEU A 618 6.02 -12.55 -33.18
N ALA A 619 6.76 -11.95 -34.13
CA ALA A 619 8.22 -11.99 -34.16
C ALA A 619 8.86 -10.99 -33.16
N SER A 620 8.23 -9.82 -32.99
CA SER A 620 8.58 -8.79 -32.01
C SER A 620 8.29 -9.24 -30.58
N GLU A 621 7.20 -9.97 -30.34
CA GLU A 621 6.89 -10.60 -29.04
C GLU A 621 7.91 -11.68 -28.68
N ALA A 622 8.40 -12.45 -29.67
CA ALA A 622 9.46 -13.43 -29.46
C ALA A 622 10.82 -12.75 -29.18
N ALA A 623 11.13 -11.65 -29.88
CA ALA A 623 12.35 -10.85 -29.67
C ALA A 623 12.33 -10.03 -28.38
N HIS A 624 11.20 -9.41 -28.03
CA HIS A 624 10.92 -8.77 -26.73
C HIS A 624 10.94 -9.80 -25.61
N GLY A 625 10.43 -11.02 -25.84
CA GLY A 625 10.53 -12.15 -24.91
C GLY A 625 11.98 -12.50 -24.58
N ALA A 626 12.86 -12.55 -25.60
CA ALA A 626 14.29 -12.83 -25.44
C ALA A 626 15.08 -11.66 -24.84
N ALA A 627 14.77 -10.41 -25.20
CA ALA A 627 15.36 -9.20 -24.62
C ALA A 627 14.93 -9.00 -23.15
N ALA A 628 13.65 -9.21 -22.85
CA ALA A 628 13.14 -9.27 -21.49
C ALA A 628 13.83 -10.41 -20.72
N ASP A 629 13.95 -11.62 -21.24
CA ASP A 629 14.66 -12.71 -20.54
C ASP A 629 16.16 -12.46 -20.32
N ARG A 630 16.80 -11.59 -21.11
CA ARG A 630 18.15 -11.08 -20.84
C ARG A 630 18.15 -10.02 -19.73
N ALA A 631 17.28 -9.02 -19.79
CA ALA A 631 17.12 -7.99 -18.76
C ALA A 631 16.75 -8.60 -17.39
N ARG A 632 15.86 -9.60 -17.40
CA ARG A 632 15.42 -10.33 -16.21
C ARG A 632 16.53 -11.20 -15.58
N ARG A 633 17.41 -11.80 -16.39
CA ARG A 633 18.63 -12.48 -15.88
C ARG A 633 19.64 -11.47 -15.32
N ALA A 634 19.72 -10.28 -15.92
CA ALA A 634 20.62 -9.21 -15.47
C ALA A 634 20.23 -8.70 -14.05
N ALA A 635 18.96 -8.51 -13.73
CA ALA A 635 18.50 -7.99 -12.43
C ALA A 635 19.01 -8.80 -11.22
N LEU A 636 18.79 -10.13 -11.22
CA LEU A 636 19.27 -10.99 -10.12
C LEU A 636 20.81 -11.05 -10.04
N THR A 637 21.50 -10.97 -11.18
CA THR A 637 22.98 -10.93 -11.16
C THR A 637 23.52 -9.62 -10.61
N ARG A 638 22.88 -8.49 -10.92
CA ARG A 638 23.19 -7.17 -10.34
C ARG A 638 22.97 -7.18 -8.82
N LEU A 639 21.88 -7.77 -8.36
CA LEU A 639 21.61 -7.93 -6.93
C LEU A 639 22.70 -8.76 -6.21
N ARG A 640 23.15 -9.88 -6.82
CA ARG A 640 24.26 -10.66 -6.28
C ARG A 640 25.58 -9.88 -6.25
N ARG A 641 25.81 -8.96 -7.20
CA ARG A 641 27.00 -8.09 -7.20
C ARG A 641 26.97 -7.12 -6.01
N LEU A 642 25.81 -6.53 -5.71
CA LEU A 642 25.63 -5.68 -4.52
C LEU A 642 25.90 -6.46 -3.22
N ALA A 643 25.48 -7.72 -3.15
CA ALA A 643 25.72 -8.58 -1.99
C ALA A 643 27.19 -9.04 -1.81
N ARG A 644 28.08 -8.87 -2.81
CA ARG A 644 29.48 -9.33 -2.73
C ARG A 644 30.26 -8.70 -1.58
N ALA A 645 29.95 -7.44 -1.26
CA ALA A 645 30.55 -6.73 -0.12
C ALA A 645 30.28 -7.42 1.23
N HIS A 646 29.31 -8.33 1.29
CA HIS A 646 28.93 -9.06 2.49
C HIS A 646 29.10 -10.59 2.38
N ARG A 647 29.90 -11.07 1.41
CA ARG A 647 30.09 -12.51 1.14
C ARG A 647 30.50 -13.33 2.37
N ALA A 648 31.37 -12.80 3.23
CA ALA A 648 31.84 -13.50 4.42
C ALA A 648 30.72 -13.74 5.45
N ARG A 649 29.81 -12.78 5.61
CA ARG A 649 28.66 -12.91 6.52
C ARG A 649 27.60 -13.86 5.97
N PHE A 650 27.36 -13.83 4.65
CA PHE A 650 26.50 -14.82 4.01
C PHE A 650 27.08 -16.24 4.09
N ALA A 651 28.40 -16.39 3.96
CA ALA A 651 29.08 -17.67 4.16
C ALA A 651 28.94 -18.16 5.62
N LEU A 652 29.09 -17.26 6.60
CA LEU A 652 28.85 -17.58 8.01
C LEU A 652 27.38 -17.98 8.26
N ALA A 653 26.41 -17.26 7.71
CA ALA A 653 24.99 -17.60 7.81
C ALA A 653 24.70 -18.98 7.17
N LEU A 654 25.28 -19.27 6.01
CA LEU A 654 25.18 -20.55 5.34
C LEU A 654 25.79 -21.68 6.18
N LEU A 655 26.96 -21.46 6.77
CA LEU A 655 27.62 -22.42 7.66
C LEU A 655 26.75 -22.71 8.89
N LEU A 656 26.28 -21.67 9.58
CA LEU A 656 25.42 -21.81 10.75
C LEU A 656 24.10 -22.52 10.41
N GLY A 657 23.48 -22.18 9.28
CA GLY A 657 22.26 -22.85 8.79
C GLY A 657 22.49 -24.32 8.46
N SER A 658 23.64 -24.64 7.86
CA SER A 658 24.04 -26.01 7.55
C SER A 658 24.36 -26.80 8.82
N LEU A 659 25.00 -26.20 9.82
CA LEU A 659 25.24 -26.82 11.13
C LEU A 659 23.92 -27.07 11.88
N ALA A 660 22.95 -26.15 11.80
CA ALA A 660 21.64 -26.34 12.43
C ALA A 660 20.87 -27.53 11.82
N LEU A 661 20.81 -27.59 10.48
CA LEU A 661 20.17 -28.71 9.76
C LEU A 661 20.96 -30.01 9.90
N GLY A 662 22.29 -29.96 9.84
CA GLY A 662 23.16 -31.10 10.09
C GLY A 662 23.01 -31.65 11.50
N SER A 663 22.79 -30.80 12.50
CA SER A 663 22.49 -31.24 13.87
C SER A 663 21.16 -31.99 13.96
N ALA A 664 20.15 -31.62 13.16
CA ALA A 664 18.89 -32.38 13.10
C ALA A 664 19.09 -33.79 12.55
N VAL A 665 19.87 -33.92 11.47
CA VAL A 665 20.23 -35.22 10.88
C VAL A 665 21.07 -36.05 11.85
N GLY A 666 22.07 -35.41 12.46
CA GLY A 666 22.92 -36.02 13.48
C GLY A 666 22.12 -36.56 14.66
N LEU A 667 21.17 -35.77 15.19
CA LEU A 667 20.29 -36.18 16.29
C LEU A 667 19.55 -37.49 15.96
N MET A 668 18.87 -37.56 14.81
CA MET A 668 18.11 -38.75 14.42
C MET A 668 19.00 -39.97 14.18
N ALA A 669 20.14 -39.78 13.51
CA ALA A 669 21.11 -40.84 13.27
C ALA A 669 21.70 -41.38 14.59
N THR A 670 22.13 -40.49 15.50
CA THR A 670 22.70 -40.90 16.79
C THR A 670 21.67 -41.51 17.73
N SER A 671 20.42 -41.02 17.73
CA SER A 671 19.36 -41.61 18.54
C SER A 671 18.95 -43.00 18.05
N GLY A 672 18.85 -43.21 16.73
CA GLY A 672 18.60 -44.53 16.15
C GLY A 672 19.70 -45.54 16.50
N TRP A 673 20.97 -45.11 16.41
CA TRP A 673 22.12 -45.92 16.83
C TRP A 673 22.10 -46.21 18.34
N LEU A 674 21.88 -45.18 19.16
CA LEU A 674 21.82 -45.28 20.63
C LEU A 674 20.79 -46.32 21.06
N ILE A 675 19.56 -46.24 20.53
CA ILE A 675 18.46 -47.14 20.90
C ILE A 675 18.73 -48.57 20.44
N SER A 676 19.22 -48.75 19.21
CA SER A 676 19.51 -50.09 18.67
C SER A 676 20.67 -50.76 19.40
N ARG A 677 21.70 -49.99 19.80
CA ARG A 677 22.81 -50.52 20.60
C ARG A 677 22.42 -50.74 22.05
N ALA A 678 21.56 -49.90 22.64
CA ALA A 678 21.03 -50.08 23.98
C ALA A 678 20.23 -51.38 24.13
N ALA A 679 19.50 -51.81 23.09
CA ALA A 679 18.76 -53.08 23.08
C ALA A 679 19.66 -54.33 23.21
N GLN A 680 20.97 -54.20 22.94
CA GLN A 680 21.95 -55.27 23.15
C GLN A 680 22.51 -55.28 24.59
N GLN A 681 21.96 -54.44 25.47
CA GLN A 681 22.31 -54.31 26.89
C GLN A 681 23.81 -54.15 27.18
N PRO A 682 24.56 -53.27 26.46
CA PRO A 682 25.96 -53.03 26.76
C PRO A 682 26.12 -52.24 28.08
N PRO A 683 27.31 -52.27 28.71
CA PRO A 683 27.60 -51.39 29.84
C PRO A 683 27.36 -49.92 29.47
N VAL A 684 26.71 -49.18 30.38
CA VAL A 684 26.26 -47.79 30.15
C VAL A 684 27.39 -46.87 29.67
N LEU A 685 28.63 -47.13 30.07
CA LEU A 685 29.83 -46.40 29.64
C LEU A 685 29.96 -46.31 28.11
N TYR A 686 29.60 -47.37 27.37
CA TYR A 686 29.67 -47.38 25.90
C TYR A 686 28.62 -46.49 25.24
N LEU A 687 27.54 -46.16 25.95
CA LEU A 687 26.46 -45.32 25.45
C LEU A 687 26.65 -43.84 25.81
N MET A 688 27.54 -43.50 26.75
CA MET A 688 27.76 -42.13 27.23
C MET A 688 28.11 -41.15 26.12
N VAL A 689 28.91 -41.57 25.13
CA VAL A 689 29.26 -40.73 23.97
C VAL A 689 28.02 -40.45 23.11
N ALA A 690 27.19 -41.46 22.82
CA ALA A 690 25.98 -41.30 22.04
C ALA A 690 24.89 -40.50 22.78
N VAL A 691 24.76 -40.68 24.10
CA VAL A 691 23.89 -39.87 24.97
C VAL A 691 24.33 -38.40 24.94
N THR A 692 25.62 -38.14 25.07
CA THR A 692 26.19 -36.78 25.03
C THR A 692 26.03 -36.16 23.64
N ALA A 693 26.29 -36.91 22.57
CA ALA A 693 26.12 -36.45 21.19
C ALA A 693 24.65 -36.11 20.89
N THR A 694 23.71 -36.94 21.33
CA THR A 694 22.25 -36.70 21.20
C THR A 694 21.87 -35.35 21.82
N ARG A 695 22.35 -35.06 23.04
CA ARG A 695 22.12 -33.77 23.71
C ARG A 695 22.81 -32.61 22.98
N ALA A 696 24.06 -32.79 22.57
CA ALA A 696 24.85 -31.78 21.87
C ALA A 696 24.20 -31.38 20.53
N PHE A 697 23.69 -32.35 19.76
CA PHE A 697 22.96 -32.08 18.52
C PHE A 697 21.60 -31.42 18.77
N GLY A 698 20.87 -31.81 19.81
CA GLY A 698 19.62 -31.15 20.22
C GLY A 698 19.82 -29.67 20.54
N ILE A 699 20.79 -29.36 21.42
CA ILE A 699 21.12 -27.97 21.80
C ILE A 699 21.72 -27.21 20.61
N GLY A 700 22.64 -27.83 19.88
CA GLY A 700 23.30 -27.27 18.71
C GLY A 700 22.31 -26.82 17.63
N ARG A 701 21.29 -27.63 17.34
CA ARG A 701 20.20 -27.28 16.39
C ARG A 701 19.56 -25.93 16.74
N ALA A 702 19.21 -25.71 18.01
CA ALA A 702 18.58 -24.46 18.46
C ALA A 702 19.56 -23.27 18.40
N VAL A 703 20.78 -23.43 18.93
CA VAL A 703 21.78 -22.36 19.00
C VAL A 703 22.22 -21.90 17.60
N PHE A 704 22.57 -22.84 16.72
CA PHE A 704 23.00 -22.53 15.35
C PHE A 704 21.88 -21.88 14.55
N ARG A 705 20.62 -22.31 14.71
CA ARG A 705 19.46 -21.69 14.04
C ARG A 705 19.24 -20.25 14.49
N TYR A 706 19.37 -19.96 15.80
CA TYR A 706 19.25 -18.61 16.32
C TYR A 706 20.35 -17.69 15.77
N ALA A 707 21.61 -18.15 15.82
CA ALA A 707 22.75 -17.40 15.30
C ALA A 707 22.64 -17.18 13.77
N GLU A 708 22.24 -18.20 13.01
CA GLU A 708 21.98 -18.12 11.57
C GLU A 708 20.97 -17.02 11.25
N ARG A 709 19.79 -17.04 11.89
CA ARG A 709 18.74 -16.05 11.64
C ARG A 709 19.21 -14.63 11.93
N LEU A 710 19.97 -14.41 13.01
CA LEU A 710 20.50 -13.09 13.35
C LEU A 710 21.52 -12.59 12.32
N VAL A 711 22.50 -13.42 11.96
CA VAL A 711 23.55 -13.05 11.00
C VAL A 711 22.94 -12.81 9.62
N ALA A 712 22.02 -13.68 9.19
CA ALA A 712 21.35 -13.57 7.90
C ALA A 712 20.53 -12.27 7.79
N HIS A 713 19.66 -11.99 8.76
CA HIS A 713 18.80 -10.79 8.72
C HIS A 713 19.60 -9.48 8.87
N ASP A 714 20.61 -9.42 9.75
CA ASP A 714 21.47 -8.21 9.85
C ASP A 714 22.19 -7.94 8.53
N THR A 715 22.71 -8.98 7.89
CA THR A 715 23.42 -8.86 6.61
C THR A 715 22.50 -8.36 5.51
N VAL A 716 21.29 -8.91 5.43
CA VAL A 716 20.32 -8.52 4.40
C VAL A 716 19.79 -7.11 4.63
N PHE A 717 19.51 -6.70 5.88
CA PHE A 717 19.07 -5.32 6.15
C PHE A 717 20.16 -4.28 5.89
N ARG A 718 21.45 -4.61 6.05
CA ARG A 718 22.55 -3.74 5.60
C ARG A 718 22.49 -3.52 4.09
N MET A 719 22.38 -4.61 3.33
CA MET A 719 22.25 -4.54 1.88
C MET A 719 21.00 -3.77 1.44
N LEU A 720 19.85 -3.98 2.08
CA LEU A 720 18.63 -3.23 1.79
C LEU A 720 18.79 -1.73 2.06
N ALA A 721 19.51 -1.35 3.11
CA ALA A 721 19.79 0.05 3.38
C ALA A 721 20.58 0.71 2.24
N ASP A 722 21.58 0.00 1.69
CA ASP A 722 22.36 0.49 0.56
C ASP A 722 21.50 0.62 -0.71
N VAL A 723 20.60 -0.34 -0.96
CA VAL A 723 19.64 -0.29 -2.08
C VAL A 723 18.68 0.90 -1.90
N ARG A 724 18.10 1.12 -0.72
CA ARG A 724 17.20 2.25 -0.46
C ARG A 724 17.87 3.59 -0.72
N VAL A 725 19.11 3.76 -0.26
CA VAL A 725 19.89 4.98 -0.50
C VAL A 725 20.21 5.16 -1.99
N ALA A 726 20.53 4.08 -2.71
CA ALA A 726 20.76 4.12 -4.15
C ALA A 726 19.50 4.53 -4.93
N VAL A 727 18.34 3.95 -4.59
CA VAL A 727 17.05 4.31 -5.20
C VAL A 727 16.69 5.75 -4.89
N PHE A 728 16.84 6.19 -3.63
CA PHE A 728 16.57 7.59 -3.27
C PHE A 728 17.43 8.58 -4.05
N ARG A 729 18.75 8.33 -4.13
CA ARG A 729 19.66 9.15 -4.95
C ARG A 729 19.24 9.19 -6.42
N ARG A 730 18.71 8.08 -6.94
CA ARG A 730 18.20 8.07 -8.32
C ARG A 730 16.92 8.90 -8.44
N LEU A 731 15.97 8.75 -7.54
CA LEU A 731 14.73 9.55 -7.53
C LEU A 731 15.04 11.04 -7.42
N GLU A 732 16.03 11.42 -6.60
CA GLU A 732 16.51 12.80 -6.51
C GLU A 732 16.97 13.34 -7.87
N ARG A 733 17.70 12.55 -8.67
CA ARG A 733 18.10 12.94 -10.03
C ARG A 733 16.95 13.00 -11.03
N LEU A 734 15.99 12.08 -10.93
CA LEU A 734 14.82 12.04 -11.81
C LEU A 734 13.81 13.16 -11.52
N ALA A 735 13.73 13.63 -10.27
CA ALA A 735 12.77 14.67 -9.87
C ALA A 735 13.13 16.05 -10.45
N PRO A 736 12.14 16.88 -10.84
CA PRO A 736 10.70 16.60 -10.89
C PRO A 736 10.22 16.04 -12.25
N ALA A 737 10.86 16.40 -13.37
CA ALA A 737 10.36 16.11 -14.71
C ALA A 737 10.24 14.60 -15.02
N GLY A 738 11.18 13.79 -14.54
CA GLY A 738 11.20 12.33 -14.75
C GLY A 738 10.27 11.54 -13.82
N LEU A 739 9.54 12.20 -12.92
CA LEU A 739 8.60 11.57 -11.99
C LEU A 739 7.12 11.84 -12.31
N ARG A 740 6.81 12.68 -13.31
CA ARG A 740 5.43 13.09 -13.64
C ARG A 740 4.49 11.95 -14.03
N GLU A 741 4.98 10.99 -14.81
CA GLU A 741 4.17 9.87 -15.30
C GLU A 741 3.98 8.76 -14.26
N ARG A 742 4.74 8.79 -13.16
CA ARG A 742 4.72 7.74 -12.16
C ARG A 742 3.78 8.10 -11.02
N SER A 743 2.81 7.23 -10.74
CA SER A 743 1.93 7.42 -9.60
C SER A 743 2.71 7.41 -8.29
N ARG A 744 2.34 8.30 -7.36
CA ARG A 744 3.02 8.42 -6.05
C ARG A 744 3.00 7.10 -5.28
N GLY A 745 1.89 6.36 -5.37
CA GLY A 745 1.75 5.03 -4.80
C GLY A 745 2.68 3.99 -5.42
N ASP A 746 2.98 4.09 -6.72
CA ASP A 746 3.95 3.22 -7.40
C ASP A 746 5.37 3.49 -6.90
N LEU A 747 5.78 4.76 -6.77
CA LEU A 747 7.11 5.11 -6.23
C LEU A 747 7.30 4.62 -4.79
N LEU A 748 6.28 4.75 -3.94
CA LEU A 748 6.30 4.18 -2.59
C LEU A 748 6.41 2.67 -2.60
N SER A 749 5.58 2.01 -3.42
CA SER A 749 5.60 0.55 -3.56
C SER A 749 6.99 0.08 -3.98
N ARG A 750 7.64 0.80 -4.91
CA ARG A 750 8.99 0.49 -5.37
C ARG A 750 10.05 0.69 -4.29
N LEU A 751 9.94 1.72 -3.45
CA LEU A 751 10.96 2.06 -2.45
C LEU A 751 10.85 1.27 -1.14
N VAL A 752 9.64 0.91 -0.76
CA VAL A 752 9.37 0.14 0.46
C VAL A 752 9.13 -1.32 0.12
N ALA A 753 8.00 -1.62 -0.54
CA ALA A 753 7.56 -3.01 -0.72
C ALA A 753 8.45 -3.83 -1.66
N ASP A 754 8.87 -3.28 -2.80
CA ASP A 754 9.73 -4.01 -3.74
C ASP A 754 11.15 -4.15 -3.20
N VAL A 755 11.71 -3.11 -2.58
CA VAL A 755 13.01 -3.21 -1.90
C VAL A 755 12.96 -4.22 -0.76
N ASP A 756 11.91 -4.25 0.05
CA ASP A 756 11.77 -5.27 1.10
C ASP A 756 11.60 -6.68 0.52
N ALA A 757 10.89 -6.85 -0.60
CA ALA A 757 10.75 -8.14 -1.27
C ALA A 757 12.09 -8.69 -1.82
N VAL A 758 13.12 -7.84 -1.96
CA VAL A 758 14.48 -8.25 -2.33
C VAL A 758 15.13 -9.13 -1.26
N GLN A 759 14.77 -8.98 0.01
CA GLN A 759 15.34 -9.78 1.10
C GLN A 759 15.05 -11.28 0.96
N ASP A 760 13.88 -11.61 0.43
CA ASP A 760 13.39 -12.98 0.31
C ASP A 760 14.26 -13.82 -0.62
N TYR A 761 14.94 -13.21 -1.59
CA TYR A 761 15.89 -13.91 -2.45
C TYR A 761 17.07 -14.50 -1.65
N PHE A 762 17.54 -13.81 -0.63
CA PHE A 762 18.65 -14.28 0.21
C PHE A 762 18.17 -15.22 1.31
N LEU A 763 17.15 -14.79 2.05
CA LEU A 763 16.67 -15.49 3.25
C LEU A 763 15.81 -16.71 2.94
N ARG A 764 15.04 -16.69 1.84
CA ARG A 764 14.06 -17.75 1.52
C ARG A 764 14.44 -18.59 0.30
N TRP A 765 15.45 -18.18 -0.47
CA TRP A 765 15.96 -18.94 -1.62
C TRP A 765 17.44 -19.32 -1.47
N LEU A 766 18.36 -18.35 -1.48
CA LEU A 766 19.79 -18.64 -1.60
C LEU A 766 20.35 -19.40 -0.40
N LEU A 767 20.07 -18.96 0.83
CA LEU A 767 20.57 -19.62 2.04
C LEU A 767 19.93 -21.01 2.24
N PRO A 768 18.60 -21.21 2.13
CA PRO A 768 18.00 -22.55 2.22
C PRO A 768 18.50 -23.53 1.15
N VAL A 769 18.62 -23.10 -0.11
CA VAL A 769 19.14 -23.96 -1.19
C VAL A 769 20.60 -24.35 -0.91
N GLY A 770 21.44 -23.39 -0.50
CA GLY A 770 22.82 -23.68 -0.15
C GLY A 770 22.94 -24.69 0.99
N ALA A 771 22.16 -24.50 2.06
CA ALA A 771 22.17 -25.41 3.21
C ALA A 771 21.62 -26.80 2.84
N ALA A 772 20.59 -26.86 1.98
CA ALA A 772 20.04 -28.10 1.46
C ALA A 772 21.05 -28.91 0.65
N VAL A 773 21.85 -28.24 -0.20
CA VAL A 773 22.91 -28.89 -0.97
C VAL A 773 24.02 -29.40 -0.06
N LEU A 774 24.50 -28.57 0.88
CA LEU A 774 25.60 -28.96 1.79
C LEU A 774 25.20 -30.10 2.71
N VAL A 775 24.05 -29.99 3.39
CA VAL A 775 23.57 -31.02 4.32
C VAL A 775 23.10 -32.27 3.58
N GLY A 776 22.43 -32.11 2.43
CA GLY A 776 22.01 -33.22 1.59
C GLY A 776 23.20 -34.02 1.06
N ALA A 777 24.24 -33.35 0.54
CA ALA A 777 25.46 -34.01 0.10
C ALA A 777 26.19 -34.71 1.26
N GLY A 778 26.25 -34.06 2.43
CA GLY A 778 26.81 -34.66 3.65
C GLY A 778 26.05 -35.91 4.10
N ALA A 779 24.72 -35.86 4.12
CA ALA A 779 23.87 -37.00 4.49
C ALA A 779 23.99 -38.16 3.48
N VAL A 780 23.97 -37.86 2.17
CA VAL A 780 24.18 -38.84 1.10
C VAL A 780 25.55 -39.49 1.21
N GLY A 781 26.61 -38.70 1.43
CA GLY A 781 27.97 -39.21 1.61
C GLY A 781 28.09 -40.11 2.85
N PHE A 782 27.51 -39.69 3.97
CA PHE A 782 27.50 -40.48 5.21
C PHE A 782 26.72 -41.79 5.07
N THR A 783 25.50 -41.75 4.51
CA THR A 783 24.68 -42.95 4.27
C THR A 783 25.31 -43.86 3.22
N GLY A 784 25.91 -43.30 2.16
CA GLY A 784 26.62 -44.06 1.14
C GLY A 784 27.90 -44.73 1.66
N TRP A 785 28.58 -44.12 2.64
CA TRP A 785 29.71 -44.73 3.34
C TRP A 785 29.28 -45.95 4.17
N LEU A 786 28.08 -45.93 4.76
CA LEU A 786 27.50 -47.09 5.47
C LEU A 786 27.00 -48.16 4.50
N LEU A 787 26.24 -47.74 3.48
CA LEU A 787 25.66 -48.61 2.45
C LEU A 787 25.49 -47.81 1.14
N PRO A 788 26.27 -48.09 0.09
CA PRO A 788 26.24 -47.33 -1.17
C PRO A 788 24.85 -47.24 -1.81
N GLU A 789 24.07 -48.33 -1.75
CA GLU A 789 22.71 -48.40 -2.29
C GLU A 789 21.76 -47.45 -1.56
N ALA A 790 21.83 -47.39 -0.22
CA ALA A 790 21.03 -46.45 0.56
C ALA A 790 21.45 -44.99 0.33
N GLY A 791 22.74 -44.74 0.13
CA GLY A 791 23.24 -43.42 -0.29
C GLY A 791 22.66 -42.99 -1.64
N ALA A 792 22.64 -43.89 -2.64
CA ALA A 792 22.06 -43.63 -3.95
C ALA A 792 20.53 -43.40 -3.89
N ILE A 793 19.81 -44.20 -3.08
CA ILE A 793 18.37 -44.04 -2.84
C ILE A 793 18.07 -42.66 -2.20
N LEU A 794 18.84 -42.29 -1.17
CA LEU A 794 18.70 -40.98 -0.53
C LEU A 794 19.02 -39.84 -1.50
N ALA A 795 20.05 -39.98 -2.32
CA ALA A 795 20.40 -38.99 -3.35
C ALA A 795 19.26 -38.81 -4.36
N ALA A 796 18.69 -39.90 -4.86
CA ALA A 796 17.55 -39.86 -5.77
C ALA A 796 16.33 -39.20 -5.11
N GLY A 797 15.99 -39.58 -3.88
CA GLY A 797 14.87 -39.00 -3.12
C GLY A 797 15.03 -37.50 -2.90
N LEU A 798 16.23 -37.05 -2.50
CA LEU A 798 16.54 -35.63 -2.29
C LEU A 798 16.60 -34.84 -3.61
N LEU A 799 17.08 -35.43 -4.71
CA LEU A 799 17.08 -34.77 -6.03
C LEU A 799 15.67 -34.64 -6.60
N LEU A 800 14.85 -35.69 -6.52
CA LEU A 800 13.45 -35.64 -6.94
C LEU A 800 12.69 -34.58 -6.13
N THR A 801 12.85 -34.57 -4.81
CA THR A 801 12.15 -33.63 -3.93
C THR A 801 12.70 -32.21 -3.99
N GLY A 802 14.02 -32.04 -4.07
CA GLY A 802 14.68 -30.73 -4.07
C GLY A 802 14.76 -30.06 -5.43
N VAL A 803 14.62 -30.81 -6.53
CA VAL A 803 14.70 -30.29 -7.91
C VAL A 803 13.41 -30.55 -8.67
N ALA A 804 12.98 -31.81 -8.82
CA ALA A 804 11.84 -32.13 -9.68
C ALA A 804 10.51 -31.57 -9.14
N VAL A 805 10.24 -31.71 -7.83
CA VAL A 805 9.01 -31.18 -7.21
C VAL A 805 8.92 -29.65 -7.32
N PRO A 806 9.95 -28.84 -6.97
CA PRO A 806 9.90 -27.39 -7.15
C PRO A 806 9.79 -26.96 -8.62
N LEU A 807 10.42 -27.69 -9.57
CA LEU A 807 10.28 -27.41 -11.00
C LEU A 807 8.85 -27.67 -11.49
N LEU A 808 8.24 -28.78 -11.08
CA LEU A 808 6.86 -29.13 -11.42
C LEU A 808 5.88 -28.13 -10.81
N SER A 809 5.97 -27.90 -9.49
CA SER A 809 5.14 -26.92 -8.78
C SER A 809 5.30 -25.52 -9.37
N GLY A 810 6.52 -25.11 -9.72
CA GLY A 810 6.79 -23.85 -10.39
C GLY A 810 6.25 -23.78 -11.82
N ALA A 811 6.25 -24.89 -12.58
CA ALA A 811 5.65 -24.96 -13.92
C ALA A 811 4.12 -24.85 -13.86
N LEU A 812 3.49 -25.52 -12.90
CA LEU A 812 2.05 -25.46 -12.67
C LEU A 812 1.63 -24.08 -12.15
N ALA A 813 2.42 -23.47 -11.26
CA ALA A 813 2.12 -22.17 -10.67
C ALA A 813 2.26 -21.01 -11.68
N ARG A 814 3.12 -21.15 -12.69
CA ARG A 814 3.35 -20.12 -13.73
C ARG A 814 2.06 -19.63 -14.39
N ARG A 815 1.13 -20.54 -14.71
CA ARG A 815 -0.13 -20.17 -15.37
C ARG A 815 -1.07 -19.42 -14.41
N THR A 816 -1.16 -19.88 -13.16
CA THR A 816 -2.07 -19.30 -12.17
C THR A 816 -1.59 -17.96 -11.65
N GLU A 817 -0.29 -17.82 -11.36
CA GLU A 817 0.30 -16.56 -10.88
C GLU A 817 0.19 -15.42 -11.91
N ARG A 818 0.37 -15.71 -13.21
CA ARG A 818 0.19 -14.73 -14.28
C ARG A 818 -1.22 -14.14 -14.31
N ARG A 819 -2.23 -14.90 -13.89
CA ARG A 819 -3.63 -14.45 -13.84
C ARG A 819 -3.99 -13.82 -12.48
N LEU A 820 -3.32 -14.23 -11.41
CA LEU A 820 -3.64 -13.81 -10.04
C LEU A 820 -3.40 -12.31 -9.81
N ALA A 821 -2.22 -11.79 -10.17
CA ALA A 821 -1.89 -10.38 -9.95
C ALA A 821 -2.82 -9.41 -10.72
N PRO A 822 -3.09 -9.61 -12.03
CA PRO A 822 -4.06 -8.77 -12.75
C PRO A 822 -5.49 -8.88 -12.20
N ALA A 823 -5.94 -10.07 -11.79
CA ALA A 823 -7.25 -10.25 -11.18
C ALA A 823 -7.38 -9.49 -9.85
N ARG A 824 -6.33 -9.52 -9.02
CA ARG A 824 -6.26 -8.77 -7.76
C ARG A 824 -6.24 -7.27 -7.99
N GLY A 825 -5.49 -6.79 -8.99
CA GLY A 825 -5.48 -5.38 -9.40
C GLY A 825 -6.87 -4.91 -9.84
N ARG A 826 -7.54 -5.64 -10.73
CA ARG A 826 -8.91 -5.32 -11.17
C ARG A 826 -9.91 -5.28 -10.01
N LEU A 827 -9.79 -6.20 -9.05
CA LEU A 827 -10.63 -6.18 -7.86
C LEU A 827 -10.34 -4.92 -7.03
N ALA A 828 -9.07 -4.62 -6.76
CA ALA A 828 -8.68 -3.45 -5.99
C ALA A 828 -9.21 -2.15 -6.61
N THR A 829 -9.03 -1.94 -7.91
CA THR A 829 -9.58 -0.75 -8.62
C THR A 829 -11.09 -0.65 -8.47
N ARG A 830 -11.84 -1.75 -8.68
CA ARG A 830 -13.31 -1.72 -8.53
C ARG A 830 -13.76 -1.46 -7.09
N VAL A 831 -13.01 -1.93 -6.10
CA VAL A 831 -13.29 -1.65 -4.68
C VAL A 831 -13.04 -0.17 -4.37
N VAL A 832 -11.92 0.39 -4.85
CA VAL A 832 -11.60 1.82 -4.71
C VAL A 832 -12.69 2.68 -5.35
N ASP A 833 -13.10 2.35 -6.58
CA ASP A 833 -14.14 3.06 -7.32
C ASP A 833 -15.48 3.06 -6.58
N VAL A 834 -15.88 1.90 -6.03
CA VAL A 834 -17.13 1.78 -5.27
C VAL A 834 -17.06 2.60 -3.98
N LEU A 835 -15.97 2.50 -3.22
CA LEU A 835 -15.85 3.17 -1.92
C LEU A 835 -15.65 4.69 -2.07
N THR A 836 -14.79 5.12 -2.99
CA THR A 836 -14.52 6.54 -3.27
C THR A 836 -15.72 7.23 -3.89
N GLY A 837 -16.35 6.57 -4.87
CA GLY A 837 -17.52 7.09 -5.56
C GLY A 837 -18.85 6.77 -4.89
N THR A 838 -18.87 6.30 -3.63
CA THR A 838 -20.11 5.81 -2.97
C THR A 838 -21.23 6.83 -3.06
N ALA A 839 -20.96 8.11 -2.77
CA ALA A 839 -21.97 9.18 -2.81
C ALA A 839 -22.60 9.33 -4.21
N GLU A 840 -21.77 9.50 -5.26
CA GLU A 840 -22.24 9.64 -6.64
C GLU A 840 -22.96 8.38 -7.13
N LEU A 841 -22.45 7.18 -6.82
CA LEU A 841 -23.08 5.91 -7.17
C LEU A 841 -24.43 5.71 -6.50
N THR A 842 -24.58 6.22 -5.27
CA THR A 842 -25.80 6.15 -4.49
C THR A 842 -26.87 7.05 -5.09
N VAL A 843 -26.54 8.33 -5.32
CA VAL A 843 -27.45 9.32 -5.92
C VAL A 843 -27.81 8.96 -7.36
N ALA A 844 -26.86 8.42 -8.15
CA ALA A 844 -27.14 7.97 -9.52
C ALA A 844 -27.95 6.66 -9.59
N GLY A 845 -28.19 5.97 -8.48
CA GLY A 845 -28.84 4.65 -8.46
C GLY A 845 -27.98 3.51 -9.03
N ALA A 846 -26.68 3.73 -9.22
CA ALA A 846 -25.75 2.80 -9.86
C ALA A 846 -25.00 1.87 -8.88
N LEU A 847 -25.12 2.13 -7.57
CA LEU A 847 -24.37 1.42 -6.52
C LEU A 847 -24.55 -0.11 -6.60
N GLY A 848 -25.79 -0.60 -6.69
CA GLY A 848 -26.07 -2.04 -6.75
C GLY A 848 -25.40 -2.75 -7.93
N ALA A 849 -25.45 -2.15 -9.12
CA ALA A 849 -24.82 -2.69 -10.32
C ALA A 849 -23.28 -2.71 -10.21
N ARG A 850 -22.69 -1.67 -9.63
CA ARG A 850 -21.24 -1.58 -9.40
C ARG A 850 -20.77 -2.56 -8.32
N THR A 851 -21.54 -2.75 -7.24
CA THR A 851 -21.27 -3.77 -6.22
C THR A 851 -21.32 -5.19 -6.83
N GLU A 852 -22.23 -5.50 -7.75
CA GLU A 852 -22.23 -6.79 -8.46
C GLU A 852 -21.01 -6.97 -9.37
N SER A 853 -20.51 -5.89 -9.97
CA SER A 853 -19.25 -5.92 -10.74
C SER A 853 -18.05 -6.26 -9.85
N VAL A 854 -18.01 -5.75 -8.61
CA VAL A 854 -17.02 -6.15 -7.59
C VAL A 854 -17.20 -7.63 -7.26
N ARG A 855 -18.43 -8.08 -7.00
CA ARG A 855 -18.74 -9.50 -6.68
C ARG A 855 -18.29 -10.46 -7.79
N ARG A 856 -18.46 -10.09 -9.06
CA ARG A 856 -17.96 -10.86 -10.21
C ARG A 856 -16.43 -10.91 -10.25
N ALA A 857 -15.74 -9.79 -10.01
CA ALA A 857 -14.28 -9.75 -9.95
C ALA A 857 -13.74 -10.59 -8.79
N ASP A 858 -14.40 -10.54 -7.64
CA ASP A 858 -14.04 -11.28 -6.43
C ASP A 858 -14.24 -12.81 -6.61
N ARG A 859 -15.34 -13.24 -7.24
CA ARG A 859 -15.56 -14.65 -7.62
C ARG A 859 -14.47 -15.17 -8.55
N GLU A 860 -14.07 -14.39 -9.55
CA GLU A 860 -13.00 -14.78 -10.47
C GLU A 860 -11.64 -14.85 -9.75
N LEU A 861 -11.33 -13.88 -8.89
CA LEU A 861 -10.13 -13.94 -8.05
C LEU A 861 -10.12 -15.20 -7.17
N THR A 862 -11.26 -15.52 -6.54
CA THR A 862 -11.42 -16.69 -5.67
C THR A 862 -11.29 -17.99 -6.45
N ARG A 863 -11.79 -18.06 -7.68
CA ARG A 863 -11.60 -19.20 -8.60
C ARG A 863 -10.13 -19.38 -8.98
N ILE A 864 -9.42 -18.29 -9.28
CA ILE A 864 -7.98 -18.35 -9.60
C ILE A 864 -7.17 -18.76 -8.36
N ALA A 865 -7.46 -18.18 -7.20
CA ALA A 865 -6.80 -18.50 -5.93
C ALA A 865 -7.02 -19.96 -5.51
N SER A 866 -8.25 -20.49 -5.64
CA SER A 866 -8.57 -21.90 -5.34
C SER A 866 -7.91 -22.90 -6.31
N ARG A 867 -7.62 -22.51 -7.56
CA ARG A 867 -6.76 -23.29 -8.48
C ARG A 867 -5.28 -23.16 -8.14
N SER A 868 -4.86 -22.06 -7.50
CA SER A 868 -3.49 -21.94 -6.99
C SER A 868 -3.26 -22.87 -5.80
N ALA A 869 -4.29 -23.08 -4.97
CA ALA A 869 -4.26 -23.99 -3.82
C ALA A 869 -3.89 -25.43 -4.22
N THR A 870 -4.43 -25.94 -5.33
CA THR A 870 -4.10 -27.30 -5.81
C THR A 870 -2.62 -27.42 -6.19
N VAL A 871 -2.04 -26.35 -6.72
CA VAL A 871 -0.62 -26.33 -7.09
C VAL A 871 0.28 -26.30 -5.85
N ALA A 872 -0.05 -25.48 -4.85
CA ALA A 872 0.67 -25.44 -3.58
C ALA A 872 0.63 -26.80 -2.86
N GLY A 873 -0.55 -27.42 -2.77
CA GLY A 873 -0.72 -28.74 -2.17
C GLY A 873 0.09 -29.83 -2.85
N THR A 874 0.27 -29.77 -4.18
CA THR A 874 1.02 -30.78 -4.93
C THR A 874 2.48 -30.85 -4.45
N GLY A 875 3.08 -29.71 -4.11
CA GLY A 875 4.44 -29.67 -3.58
C GLY A 875 4.58 -30.36 -2.22
N ALA A 876 3.66 -30.08 -1.29
CA ALA A 876 3.67 -30.69 0.05
C ALA A 876 3.40 -32.20 0.00
N GLY A 877 2.34 -32.60 -0.72
CA GLY A 877 1.95 -34.01 -0.86
C GLY A 877 3.01 -34.87 -1.54
N LEU A 878 3.61 -34.38 -2.63
CA LEU A 878 4.66 -35.12 -3.34
C LEU A 878 5.96 -35.20 -2.53
N SER A 879 6.30 -34.17 -1.76
CA SER A 879 7.46 -34.20 -0.86
C SER A 879 7.28 -35.22 0.28
N ALA A 880 6.08 -35.29 0.87
CA ALA A 880 5.76 -36.27 1.90
C ALA A 880 5.77 -37.70 1.35
N LEU A 881 5.21 -37.92 0.15
CA LEU A 881 5.25 -39.21 -0.55
C LEU A 881 6.69 -39.65 -0.83
N LEU A 882 7.51 -38.79 -1.45
CA LEU A 882 8.89 -39.12 -1.80
C LEU A 882 9.74 -39.38 -0.55
N CYS A 883 9.52 -38.65 0.54
CA CYS A 883 10.17 -38.92 1.82
C CYS A 883 9.85 -40.34 2.31
N GLY A 884 8.57 -40.69 2.39
CA GLY A 884 8.14 -42.02 2.84
C GLY A 884 8.59 -43.16 1.93
N LEU A 885 8.55 -42.98 0.60
CA LEU A 885 9.09 -43.95 -0.35
C LEU A 885 10.60 -44.11 -0.23
N THR A 886 11.34 -43.03 0.05
CA THR A 886 12.79 -43.11 0.30
C THR A 886 13.09 -43.88 1.57
N VAL A 887 12.31 -43.68 2.65
CA VAL A 887 12.41 -44.46 3.88
C VAL A 887 12.13 -45.95 3.62
N ALA A 888 11.06 -46.27 2.89
CA ALA A 888 10.71 -47.64 2.55
C ALA A 888 11.79 -48.32 1.69
N ALA A 889 12.30 -47.62 0.67
CA ALA A 889 13.36 -48.14 -0.20
C ALA A 889 14.69 -48.33 0.57
N SER A 890 15.07 -47.37 1.44
CA SER A 890 16.23 -47.51 2.31
C SER A 890 16.07 -48.67 3.30
N ALA A 891 14.85 -48.94 3.78
CA ALA A 891 14.56 -50.09 4.60
C ALA A 891 14.72 -51.41 3.82
N VAL A 892 14.22 -51.50 2.59
CA VAL A 892 14.44 -52.67 1.72
C VAL A 892 15.93 -52.94 1.53
N ALA A 893 16.70 -51.93 1.14
CA ALA A 893 18.14 -52.06 0.92
C ALA A 893 18.90 -52.42 2.22
N GLY A 894 18.51 -51.80 3.34
CA GLY A 894 19.09 -52.06 4.65
C GLY A 894 18.83 -53.49 5.14
N VAL A 895 17.59 -53.98 5.04
CA VAL A 895 17.21 -55.35 5.43
C VAL A 895 18.00 -56.38 4.62
N GLN A 896 18.10 -56.19 3.29
CA GLN A 896 18.94 -57.05 2.45
C GLN A 896 20.42 -57.03 2.87
N ALA A 897 20.96 -55.85 3.17
CA ALA A 897 22.36 -55.70 3.56
C ALA A 897 22.66 -56.33 4.92
N VAL A 898 21.73 -56.26 5.88
CA VAL A 898 21.84 -56.94 7.18
C VAL A 898 21.84 -58.46 6.99
N HIS A 899 20.88 -58.99 6.23
CA HIS A 899 20.78 -60.42 5.96
C HIS A 899 21.99 -60.97 5.18
N ALA A 900 22.56 -60.16 4.27
CA ALA A 900 23.78 -60.49 3.54
C ALA A 900 25.08 -60.25 4.35
N GLY A 901 24.99 -59.83 5.62
CA GLY A 901 26.14 -59.54 6.48
C GLY A 901 26.97 -58.30 6.10
N ARG A 902 26.50 -57.48 5.16
CA ARG A 902 27.19 -56.25 4.70
C ARG A 902 26.97 -55.06 5.64
N LEU A 903 25.89 -55.06 6.42
CA LEU A 903 25.54 -54.00 7.36
C LEU A 903 25.27 -54.61 8.74
N THR A 904 25.75 -53.95 9.81
CA THR A 904 25.38 -54.38 11.16
C THR A 904 23.93 -54.02 11.45
N GLY A 905 23.20 -54.90 12.16
CA GLY A 905 21.79 -54.63 12.46
C GLY A 905 21.55 -53.35 13.28
N VAL A 906 22.53 -52.89 14.07
CA VAL A 906 22.49 -51.59 14.76
C VAL A 906 22.50 -50.41 13.78
N ALA A 907 23.24 -50.53 12.67
CA ALA A 907 23.31 -49.48 11.65
C ALA A 907 22.04 -49.43 10.78
N LEU A 908 21.19 -50.46 10.79
CA LEU A 908 19.91 -50.47 10.06
C LEU A 908 19.00 -49.32 10.48
N ALA A 909 18.85 -49.10 11.80
CA ALA A 909 18.05 -47.98 12.31
C ALA A 909 18.58 -46.62 11.84
N VAL A 910 19.91 -46.48 11.74
CA VAL A 910 20.54 -45.26 11.23
C VAL A 910 20.20 -45.03 9.76
N VAL A 911 20.29 -46.09 8.93
CA VAL A 911 19.97 -46.03 7.50
C VAL A 911 18.48 -45.71 7.26
N VAL A 912 17.58 -46.25 8.07
CA VAL A 912 16.12 -46.04 7.93
C VAL A 912 15.66 -44.69 8.47
N LEU A 913 16.25 -44.19 9.55
CA LEU A 913 15.83 -42.93 10.17
C LEU A 913 16.50 -41.68 9.59
N THR A 914 17.70 -41.79 9.00
CA THR A 914 18.41 -40.66 8.39
C THR A 914 17.59 -39.93 7.31
N PRO A 915 16.89 -40.62 6.39
CA PRO A 915 16.03 -39.96 5.40
C PRO A 915 14.95 -39.05 6.00
N LEU A 916 14.33 -39.44 7.14
CA LEU A 916 13.29 -38.62 7.79
C LEU A 916 13.81 -37.22 8.17
N ALA A 917 15.05 -37.15 8.69
CA ALA A 917 15.67 -35.88 9.05
C ALA A 917 16.30 -35.16 7.84
N ALA A 918 16.92 -35.90 6.91
CA ALA A 918 17.56 -35.31 5.73
C ALA A 918 16.56 -34.58 4.83
N PHE A 919 15.32 -35.06 4.74
CA PHE A 919 14.27 -34.41 3.97
C PHE A 919 13.83 -33.06 4.56
N GLU A 920 14.07 -32.76 5.84
CA GLU A 920 13.86 -31.41 6.41
C GLU A 920 14.67 -30.34 5.65
N ALA A 921 15.82 -30.71 5.09
CA ALA A 921 16.69 -29.80 4.36
C ALA A 921 16.08 -29.35 3.02
N VAL A 922 15.26 -30.19 2.38
CA VAL A 922 14.63 -29.90 1.08
C VAL A 922 13.16 -29.50 1.17
N ALA A 923 12.50 -29.72 2.32
CA ALA A 923 11.07 -29.48 2.51
C ALA A 923 10.63 -28.04 2.18
N GLY A 924 11.49 -27.03 2.38
CA GLY A 924 11.20 -25.63 2.08
C GLY A 924 11.39 -25.20 0.61
N LEU A 925 12.00 -26.04 -0.22
CA LEU A 925 12.41 -25.68 -1.59
C LEU A 925 11.24 -25.39 -2.56
N PRO A 926 10.08 -26.09 -2.49
CA PRO A 926 8.93 -25.75 -3.32
C PRO A 926 8.46 -24.30 -3.13
N LEU A 927 8.43 -23.82 -1.88
CA LEU A 927 8.09 -22.42 -1.56
C LEU A 927 9.22 -21.47 -1.97
N ALA A 928 10.48 -21.88 -1.81
CA ALA A 928 11.65 -21.09 -2.19
C ALA A 928 11.59 -20.65 -3.68
N VAL A 929 11.14 -21.52 -4.59
CA VAL A 929 10.98 -21.19 -6.02
C VAL A 929 9.97 -20.05 -6.22
N GLN A 930 8.89 -20.01 -5.45
CA GLN A 930 7.88 -18.95 -5.54
C GLN A 930 8.48 -17.61 -5.09
N TYR A 931 9.21 -17.59 -3.97
CA TYR A 931 9.91 -16.38 -3.51
C TYR A 931 10.92 -15.87 -4.53
N ARG A 932 11.72 -16.76 -5.16
CA ARG A 932 12.66 -16.38 -6.21
C ARG A 932 11.97 -15.63 -7.36
N ARG A 933 10.76 -16.07 -7.76
CA ARG A 933 9.99 -15.45 -8.85
C ARG A 933 9.41 -14.10 -8.42
N ARG A 934 8.84 -14.00 -7.22
CA ARG A 934 8.34 -12.73 -6.65
C ARG A 934 9.47 -11.70 -6.54
N THR A 935 10.59 -12.07 -5.95
CA THR A 935 11.74 -11.17 -5.80
C THR A 935 12.34 -10.76 -7.13
N ARG A 936 12.32 -11.63 -8.15
CA ARG A 936 12.75 -11.28 -9.50
C ARG A 936 11.95 -10.10 -10.06
N HIS A 937 10.63 -10.13 -9.95
CA HIS A 937 9.77 -9.02 -10.39
C HIS A 937 9.98 -7.74 -9.58
N ALA A 938 10.14 -7.85 -8.26
CA ALA A 938 10.46 -6.70 -7.41
C ALA A 938 11.81 -6.08 -7.79
N ALA A 939 12.84 -6.90 -8.01
CA ALA A 939 14.16 -6.44 -8.45
C ALA A 939 14.10 -5.75 -9.82
N GLU A 940 13.31 -6.27 -10.77
CA GLU A 940 13.09 -5.64 -12.09
C GLU A 940 12.50 -4.23 -11.92
N ARG A 941 11.45 -4.07 -11.12
CA ARG A 941 10.83 -2.75 -10.84
C ARG A 941 11.78 -1.77 -10.16
N VAL A 942 12.65 -2.25 -9.26
CA VAL A 942 13.68 -1.42 -8.60
C VAL A 942 14.74 -0.99 -9.61
N PHE A 943 15.24 -1.91 -10.44
CA PHE A 943 16.25 -1.58 -11.45
C PHE A 943 15.71 -0.70 -12.58
N GLU A 944 14.43 -0.79 -12.91
CA GLU A 944 13.77 0.13 -13.84
C GLU A 944 13.82 1.59 -13.34
N VAL A 945 13.76 1.83 -12.02
CA VAL A 945 14.00 3.16 -11.47
C VAL A 945 15.47 3.53 -11.57
N LEU A 946 16.37 2.62 -11.17
CA LEU A 946 17.82 2.83 -11.18
C LEU A 946 18.38 3.10 -12.59
N ASP A 947 17.78 2.50 -13.62
CA ASP A 947 18.19 2.59 -15.02
C ASP A 947 17.39 3.65 -15.82
N ALA A 948 16.34 4.28 -15.24
CA ALA A 948 15.52 5.28 -15.93
C ALA A 948 16.36 6.49 -16.38
N PRO A 949 16.21 7.02 -17.61
CA PRO A 949 17.04 8.12 -18.11
C PRO A 949 16.87 9.40 -17.26
N GLU A 950 17.96 10.15 -17.07
CA GLU A 950 17.93 11.42 -16.33
C GLU A 950 17.38 12.53 -17.24
N PRO A 951 16.36 13.32 -16.81
CA PRO A 951 15.82 14.44 -17.60
C PRO A 951 16.79 15.60 -17.79
N VAL A 952 17.78 15.71 -16.90
CA VAL A 952 18.81 16.75 -16.88
C VAL A 952 20.16 16.05 -16.77
N SER A 953 21.09 16.40 -17.65
CA SER A 953 22.43 15.83 -17.63
C SER A 953 23.37 16.71 -16.79
N GLU A 954 23.75 16.24 -15.61
CA GLU A 954 24.74 16.94 -14.79
C GLU A 954 26.15 16.80 -15.41
N PRO A 955 26.87 17.91 -15.66
CA PRO A 955 28.21 17.86 -16.25
C PRO A 955 29.21 17.20 -15.30
N ALA A 956 30.14 16.41 -15.85
CA ALA A 956 31.17 15.72 -15.06
C ALA A 956 32.07 16.71 -14.29
N THR A 957 32.33 17.87 -14.89
CA THR A 957 33.04 19.00 -14.30
C THR A 957 32.19 20.27 -14.50
N PRO A 958 31.39 20.67 -13.51
CA PRO A 958 30.50 21.82 -13.63
C PRO A 958 31.28 23.14 -13.69
N ALA A 959 30.86 24.04 -14.58
CA ALA A 959 31.32 25.42 -14.59
C ALA A 959 30.95 26.14 -13.28
N ALA A 960 31.81 27.07 -12.85
CA ALA A 960 31.52 27.90 -11.69
C ALA A 960 30.28 28.77 -11.96
N ALA A 961 29.40 28.88 -10.96
CA ALA A 961 28.25 29.77 -11.07
C ALA A 961 28.73 31.23 -11.18
N PRO A 962 28.18 32.02 -12.10
CA PRO A 962 28.54 33.43 -12.24
C PRO A 962 28.14 34.18 -10.96
N ALA A 963 28.87 35.27 -10.66
CA ALA A 963 28.57 36.11 -9.50
C ALA A 963 27.18 36.79 -9.60
N THR A 964 26.71 36.99 -10.84
CA THR A 964 25.39 37.56 -11.15
C THR A 964 24.74 36.71 -12.25
N PRO A 965 23.43 36.45 -12.17
CA PRO A 965 22.72 35.76 -13.26
C PRO A 965 22.47 36.65 -14.48
N PHE A 966 22.74 37.96 -14.37
CA PHE A 966 22.39 38.94 -15.39
C PHE A 966 23.53 39.16 -16.40
N PRO A 967 23.20 39.32 -17.70
CA PRO A 967 21.87 39.15 -18.27
C PRO A 967 21.46 37.66 -18.27
N LEU A 968 20.21 37.38 -17.89
CA LEU A 968 19.61 36.07 -18.08
C LEU A 968 19.00 36.08 -19.47
N ALA A 969 19.55 35.30 -20.40
CA ALA A 969 19.14 35.32 -21.80
C ALA A 969 18.64 33.94 -22.25
N VAL A 970 17.47 33.93 -22.88
CA VAL A 970 16.83 32.79 -23.51
C VAL A 970 16.68 33.10 -25.00
N ARG A 971 17.17 32.23 -25.89
CA ARG A 971 17.10 32.42 -27.35
C ARG A 971 16.68 31.14 -28.05
N GLU A 972 15.66 31.22 -28.90
CA GLU A 972 15.14 30.10 -29.72
C GLU A 972 14.93 28.80 -28.91
N LEU A 973 14.48 28.95 -27.67
CA LEU A 973 14.40 27.85 -26.71
C LEU A 973 13.29 26.89 -27.10
N THR A 974 13.68 25.64 -27.31
CA THR A 974 12.78 24.51 -27.53
C THR A 974 12.99 23.50 -26.43
N ALA A 975 11.91 23.02 -25.84
CA ALA A 975 11.96 22.03 -24.77
C ALA A 975 10.79 21.06 -24.85
N ARG A 976 11.07 19.81 -24.48
CA ARG A 976 10.16 18.69 -24.63
C ARG A 976 10.25 17.80 -23.39
N HIS A 977 9.10 17.42 -22.84
CA HIS A 977 9.10 16.45 -21.73
C HIS A 977 9.46 15.06 -22.25
N PRO A 978 10.21 14.25 -21.48
CA PRO A 978 10.47 12.86 -21.84
C PRO A 978 9.16 12.12 -22.14
N GLY A 979 9.09 11.42 -23.28
CA GLY A 979 7.91 10.66 -23.69
C GLY A 979 6.85 11.42 -24.51
N GLN A 980 7.02 12.73 -24.75
CA GLN A 980 6.09 13.51 -25.59
C GLN A 980 6.60 13.64 -27.04
N ASP A 981 5.68 13.48 -28.01
CA ASP A 981 5.97 13.64 -29.44
C ASP A 981 5.87 15.11 -29.92
N ARG A 982 5.33 16.03 -29.11
CA ARG A 982 5.31 17.48 -29.38
C ARG A 982 6.21 18.25 -28.42
N SER A 983 6.86 19.30 -28.93
CA SER A 983 7.61 20.25 -28.11
C SER A 983 6.64 21.05 -27.23
N ALA A 984 6.93 21.14 -25.95
CA ALA A 984 6.13 21.90 -24.98
C ALA A 984 6.46 23.40 -25.01
N LEU A 985 7.68 23.74 -25.43
CA LEU A 985 8.12 25.10 -25.80
C LEU A 985 8.76 25.04 -27.18
N ASP A 986 8.50 26.03 -28.02
CA ASP A 986 8.96 26.08 -29.41
C ASP A 986 9.38 27.52 -29.76
N GLY A 987 10.69 27.75 -29.87
CA GLY A 987 11.26 29.05 -30.29
C GLY A 987 11.09 30.20 -29.29
N ILE A 988 11.07 29.95 -27.97
CA ILE A 988 10.89 31.02 -26.98
C ILE A 988 12.17 31.86 -26.80
N GLY A 989 12.04 33.18 -26.73
CA GLY A 989 13.17 34.08 -26.50
C GLY A 989 12.84 35.36 -25.71
N PHE A 990 13.65 35.67 -24.70
CA PHE A 990 13.60 36.90 -23.91
C PHE A 990 14.91 37.14 -23.15
N THR A 991 15.10 38.33 -22.59
CA THR A 991 16.28 38.67 -21.78
C THR A 991 15.83 39.44 -20.54
N LEU A 992 16.32 39.04 -19.37
CA LEU A 992 16.05 39.71 -18.10
C LEU A 992 17.32 40.40 -17.59
N THR A 993 17.19 41.66 -17.22
CA THR A 993 18.20 42.44 -16.50
C THR A 993 17.82 42.56 -15.02
N ALA A 994 18.74 43.04 -14.18
CA ALA A 994 18.47 43.21 -12.75
C ALA A 994 17.27 44.15 -12.52
N GLY A 995 16.31 43.71 -11.70
CA GLY A 995 15.09 44.45 -11.36
C GLY A 995 13.94 44.29 -12.37
N HIS A 996 14.17 43.65 -13.52
CA HIS A 996 13.16 43.50 -14.57
C HIS A 996 12.06 42.49 -14.19
N ARG A 997 10.80 42.86 -14.37
CA ARG A 997 9.62 42.04 -14.06
C ARG A 997 8.87 41.66 -15.33
N LEU A 998 8.83 40.36 -15.60
CA LEU A 998 8.18 39.76 -16.75
C LEU A 998 6.94 38.98 -16.30
N ALA A 999 5.76 39.29 -16.84
CA ALA A 999 4.58 38.45 -16.70
C ALA A 999 4.47 37.46 -17.87
N VAL A 1000 4.14 36.21 -17.59
CA VAL A 1000 3.90 35.15 -18.58
C VAL A 1000 2.46 34.69 -18.46
N VAL A 1001 1.64 35.01 -19.46
CA VAL A 1001 0.19 34.75 -19.48
C VAL A 1001 -0.17 33.82 -20.64
N GLY A 1002 -1.26 33.08 -20.50
CA GLY A 1002 -1.74 32.18 -21.56
C GLY A 1002 -2.68 31.11 -21.03
N ALA A 1003 -3.38 30.42 -21.95
CA ALA A 1003 -4.31 29.35 -21.60
C ALA A 1003 -3.65 28.20 -20.83
N SER A 1004 -4.45 27.37 -20.16
CA SER A 1004 -3.92 26.16 -19.53
C SER A 1004 -3.30 25.23 -20.59
N GLY A 1005 -2.13 24.67 -20.29
CA GLY A 1005 -1.37 23.86 -21.26
C GLY A 1005 -0.56 24.64 -22.30
N SER A 1006 -0.48 25.98 -22.24
CA SER A 1006 0.29 26.79 -23.21
C SER A 1006 1.83 26.73 -23.06
N GLY A 1007 2.35 26.02 -22.05
CA GLY A 1007 3.79 25.86 -21.80
C GLY A 1007 4.37 26.65 -20.62
N LYS A 1008 3.56 27.44 -19.91
CA LYS A 1008 4.01 28.33 -18.80
C LYS A 1008 4.85 27.60 -17.73
N THR A 1009 4.32 26.52 -17.15
CA THR A 1009 5.04 25.71 -16.15
C THR A 1009 6.28 25.02 -16.74
N THR A 1010 6.27 24.66 -18.03
CA THR A 1010 7.45 24.12 -18.70
C THR A 1010 8.57 25.16 -18.76
N LEU A 1011 8.24 26.43 -19.03
CA LEU A 1011 9.21 27.53 -19.01
C LEU A 1011 9.84 27.69 -17.62
N ALA A 1012 9.05 27.67 -16.54
CA ALA A 1012 9.59 27.67 -15.18
C ALA A 1012 10.56 26.50 -14.95
N GLN A 1013 10.23 25.30 -15.42
CA GLN A 1013 11.09 24.13 -15.24
C GLN A 1013 12.40 24.20 -16.00
N VAL A 1014 12.43 24.80 -17.19
CA VAL A 1014 13.68 25.03 -17.92
C VAL A 1014 14.55 26.08 -17.21
N LEU A 1015 13.95 27.18 -16.75
CA LEU A 1015 14.67 28.23 -16.00
C LEU A 1015 15.29 27.71 -14.70
N LEU A 1016 14.65 26.77 -14.01
CA LEU A 1016 15.21 26.12 -12.81
C LEU A 1016 16.08 24.88 -13.12
N ARG A 1017 16.27 24.58 -14.41
CA ARG A 1017 16.99 23.40 -14.91
C ARG A 1017 16.50 22.10 -14.26
N PHE A 1018 15.19 21.95 -14.26
CA PHE A 1018 14.47 20.70 -14.03
C PHE A 1018 14.16 19.96 -15.33
N LEU A 1019 14.27 20.66 -16.46
CA LEU A 1019 14.22 20.14 -17.82
C LEU A 1019 15.32 20.87 -18.62
N ASP A 1020 16.20 20.14 -19.31
CA ASP A 1020 17.19 20.75 -20.20
C ASP A 1020 16.53 21.16 -21.54
N GLU A 1021 17.09 22.18 -22.19
CA GLU A 1021 16.70 22.57 -23.54
C GLU A 1021 17.07 21.51 -24.60
N GLU A 1022 16.18 21.28 -25.58
CA GLU A 1022 16.44 20.40 -26.73
C GLU A 1022 17.25 21.15 -27.80
N SER A 1023 16.88 22.41 -28.07
CA SER A 1023 17.59 23.34 -28.95
C SER A 1023 17.43 24.79 -28.47
N GLY A 1024 18.28 25.68 -28.97
CA GLY A 1024 18.37 27.07 -28.50
C GLY A 1024 19.45 27.25 -27.42
N THR A 1025 19.43 28.40 -26.75
CA THR A 1025 20.40 28.72 -25.68
C THR A 1025 19.74 29.35 -24.46
N TYR A 1026 20.08 28.85 -23.27
CA TYR A 1026 19.75 29.46 -21.97
C TYR A 1026 21.04 29.77 -21.20
N THR A 1027 21.31 31.06 -20.96
CA THR A 1027 22.54 31.53 -20.30
C THR A 1027 22.26 32.42 -19.09
N LEU A 1028 23.08 32.30 -18.05
CA LEU A 1028 23.10 33.13 -16.85
C LEU A 1028 24.46 33.84 -16.78
N GLY A 1029 24.48 35.17 -16.79
CA GLY A 1029 25.73 35.93 -16.73
C GLY A 1029 26.74 35.57 -17.82
N GLY A 1030 26.25 35.13 -18.99
CA GLY A 1030 27.06 34.64 -20.11
C GLY A 1030 27.46 33.16 -20.07
N THR A 1031 27.26 32.46 -18.95
CA THR A 1031 27.53 31.02 -18.81
C THR A 1031 26.30 30.20 -19.20
N ALA A 1032 26.46 29.16 -20.03
CA ALA A 1032 25.35 28.29 -20.39
C ALA A 1032 24.85 27.49 -19.18
N ALA A 1033 23.54 27.50 -18.94
CA ALA A 1033 22.95 26.85 -17.76
C ALA A 1033 23.21 25.32 -17.74
N ARG A 1034 23.28 24.70 -18.92
CA ARG A 1034 23.62 23.27 -19.11
C ARG A 1034 25.05 22.90 -18.65
N GLU A 1035 25.97 23.86 -18.65
CA GLU A 1035 27.39 23.66 -18.27
C GLU A 1035 27.62 23.84 -16.77
N MET A 1036 26.68 24.47 -16.06
CA MET A 1036 26.73 24.64 -14.61
C MET A 1036 26.30 23.35 -13.89
N ALA A 1037 26.41 23.28 -12.56
CA ALA A 1037 25.65 22.28 -11.80
C ALA A 1037 24.19 22.73 -11.65
N GLY A 1038 23.22 21.82 -11.65
CA GLY A 1038 21.80 22.19 -11.49
C GLY A 1038 21.53 22.98 -10.20
N ASP A 1039 22.20 22.62 -9.10
CA ASP A 1039 22.11 23.36 -7.83
C ASP A 1039 22.72 24.77 -7.91
N GLY A 1040 23.68 24.98 -8.82
CA GLY A 1040 24.26 26.30 -9.08
C GLY A 1040 23.27 27.23 -9.77
N VAL A 1041 22.48 26.71 -10.72
CA VAL A 1041 21.39 27.44 -11.38
C VAL A 1041 20.31 27.81 -10.34
N ARG A 1042 19.89 26.85 -9.51
CA ARG A 1042 18.81 27.04 -8.51
C ARG A 1042 19.17 27.95 -7.33
N ARG A 1043 20.45 28.28 -7.14
CA ARG A 1043 20.86 29.36 -6.22
C ARG A 1043 20.59 30.75 -6.79
N LEU A 1044 20.62 30.87 -8.12
CA LEU A 1044 20.42 32.14 -8.83
C LEU A 1044 18.97 32.34 -9.26
N VAL A 1045 18.26 31.26 -9.59
CA VAL A 1045 16.87 31.26 -10.04
C VAL A 1045 16.02 30.40 -9.11
N GLY A 1046 15.11 31.04 -8.38
CA GLY A 1046 14.20 30.39 -7.43
C GLY A 1046 12.78 30.23 -7.95
N LEU A 1047 12.00 29.35 -7.30
CA LEU A 1047 10.60 29.08 -7.64
C LEU A 1047 9.70 29.20 -6.40
N CYS A 1048 8.64 30.00 -6.50
CA CYS A 1048 7.45 29.85 -5.69
C CYS A 1048 6.44 29.06 -6.52
N ALA A 1049 6.29 27.77 -6.23
CA ALA A 1049 5.42 26.88 -7.00
C ALA A 1049 3.95 27.02 -6.59
N GLN A 1050 3.06 26.78 -7.54
CA GLN A 1050 1.60 26.68 -7.39
C GLN A 1050 1.19 25.79 -6.21
N ASP A 1051 1.77 24.58 -6.13
CA ASP A 1051 1.58 23.62 -5.03
C ASP A 1051 2.89 23.46 -4.23
N ALA A 1052 3.25 24.45 -3.43
CA ALA A 1052 4.43 24.37 -2.58
C ALA A 1052 4.24 23.31 -1.47
N HIS A 1053 4.98 22.18 -1.58
CA HIS A 1053 4.90 21.12 -0.57
C HIS A 1053 5.28 21.64 0.82
N LEU A 1054 4.37 21.49 1.77
CA LEU A 1054 4.57 21.77 3.18
C LEU A 1054 4.79 20.44 3.90
N PHE A 1055 5.97 20.31 4.53
CA PHE A 1055 6.34 19.10 5.26
C PHE A 1055 5.54 19.00 6.55
N ASP A 1056 5.23 17.78 6.98
CA ASP A 1056 4.54 17.52 8.25
C ASP A 1056 5.50 17.82 9.43
N SER A 1057 5.66 19.11 9.71
CA SER A 1057 6.59 19.65 10.70
C SER A 1057 6.07 20.98 11.25
N SER A 1058 6.86 21.66 12.08
CA SER A 1058 6.51 22.99 12.57
C SER A 1058 6.65 24.06 11.48
N LEU A 1059 6.03 25.22 11.68
CA LEU A 1059 6.26 26.41 10.83
C LEU A 1059 7.74 26.77 10.76
N ARG A 1060 8.45 26.68 11.90
CA ARG A 1060 9.89 26.93 12.03
C ARG A 1060 10.71 26.06 11.09
N GLU A 1061 10.53 24.74 11.15
CA GLU A 1061 11.30 23.81 10.32
C GLU A 1061 10.94 23.95 8.83
N ASN A 1062 9.66 24.21 8.53
CA ASN A 1062 9.24 24.49 7.17
C ASN A 1062 9.89 25.76 6.60
N LEU A 1063 10.12 26.82 7.39
CA LEU A 1063 10.81 28.03 6.93
C LEU A 1063 12.34 27.85 6.87
N ARG A 1064 12.93 27.16 7.85
CA ARG A 1064 14.39 26.90 7.92
C ARG A 1064 14.95 26.24 6.67
N LEU A 1065 14.14 25.43 5.97
CA LEU A 1065 14.50 24.82 4.68
C LEU A 1065 15.00 25.85 3.66
N ALA A 1066 14.38 27.03 3.64
CA ALA A 1066 14.67 28.10 2.69
C ALA A 1066 15.77 29.05 3.16
N ARG A 1067 16.25 28.93 4.41
CA ARG A 1067 17.31 29.79 4.93
C ARG A 1067 18.65 29.46 4.26
N PRO A 1068 19.41 30.45 3.75
CA PRO A 1068 20.72 30.22 3.13
C PRO A 1068 21.75 29.59 4.08
N GLU A 1069 22.61 28.71 3.56
CA GLU A 1069 23.74 28.14 4.30
C GLU A 1069 24.82 29.22 4.52
N GLY A 1070 25.09 29.59 5.79
CA GLY A 1070 26.14 30.56 6.15
C GLY A 1070 25.71 31.70 7.08
N ARG A 1071 24.40 31.96 7.24
CA ARG A 1071 23.90 32.93 8.25
C ARG A 1071 23.97 32.32 9.66
N GLY A 1072 24.58 33.04 10.61
CA GLY A 1072 24.79 32.58 11.99
C GLY A 1072 23.50 32.17 12.71
N ALA A 1073 23.60 31.27 13.70
CA ALA A 1073 22.43 30.77 14.43
C ALA A 1073 21.74 31.82 15.33
N ALA A 1074 22.46 32.90 15.68
CA ALA A 1074 21.98 33.95 16.57
C ALA A 1074 20.79 34.74 15.97
N ASP A 1075 20.79 34.98 14.66
CA ASP A 1075 19.76 35.79 13.96
C ASP A 1075 18.66 34.93 13.32
N ALA A 1076 18.65 33.61 13.60
CA ALA A 1076 17.81 32.66 12.88
C ALA A 1076 16.32 32.97 13.03
N ASP A 1077 15.83 33.27 14.23
CA ASP A 1077 14.41 33.53 14.45
C ASP A 1077 14.00 34.92 13.93
N GLN A 1078 14.91 35.89 13.94
CA GLN A 1078 14.67 37.23 13.39
C GLN A 1078 14.46 37.16 11.87
N ASP A 1079 15.32 36.43 11.15
CA ASP A 1079 15.17 36.17 9.71
C ASP A 1079 13.78 35.56 9.41
N LEU A 1080 13.33 34.60 10.23
CA LEU A 1080 12.03 33.93 10.04
C LEU A 1080 10.86 34.92 10.22
N TRP A 1081 10.91 35.74 11.26
CA TRP A 1081 9.86 36.72 11.54
C TRP A 1081 9.81 37.85 10.52
N GLU A 1082 10.95 38.28 9.99
CA GLU A 1082 11.01 39.27 8.91
C GLU A 1082 10.35 38.73 7.63
N ALA A 1083 10.68 37.50 7.24
CA ALA A 1083 10.07 36.83 6.10
C ALA A 1083 8.55 36.65 6.27
N LEU A 1084 8.11 36.25 7.47
CA LEU A 1084 6.69 36.17 7.81
C LEU A 1084 6.00 37.54 7.81
N GLY A 1085 6.69 38.60 8.23
CA GLY A 1085 6.18 39.98 8.17
C GLY A 1085 5.94 40.44 6.74
N ARG A 1086 6.93 40.24 5.86
CA ARG A 1086 6.82 40.56 4.43
C ARG A 1086 5.72 39.75 3.71
N ALA A 1087 5.47 38.52 4.15
CA ALA A 1087 4.35 37.70 3.66
C ALA A 1087 3.00 37.98 4.34
N ARG A 1088 2.95 38.91 5.30
CA ARG A 1088 1.79 39.23 6.18
C ARG A 1088 1.20 38.02 6.92
N LEU A 1089 2.07 37.12 7.38
CA LEU A 1089 1.71 36.00 8.26
C LEU A 1089 2.09 36.21 9.71
N ALA A 1090 2.91 37.22 10.03
CA ALA A 1090 3.46 37.39 11.37
C ALA A 1090 2.38 37.46 12.48
N ASP A 1091 1.32 38.24 12.29
CA ASP A 1091 0.28 38.42 13.31
C ASP A 1091 -0.55 37.16 13.52
N TRP A 1092 -0.86 36.45 12.43
CA TRP A 1092 -1.51 35.14 12.51
C TRP A 1092 -0.63 34.12 13.25
N VAL A 1093 0.67 34.05 12.95
CA VAL A 1093 1.59 33.13 13.65
C VAL A 1093 1.70 33.48 15.14
N ARG A 1094 1.74 34.77 15.51
CA ARG A 1094 1.74 35.20 16.92
C ARG A 1094 0.47 34.81 17.68
N GLY A 1095 -0.67 34.75 16.98
CA GLY A 1095 -1.94 34.31 17.55
C GLY A 1095 -2.04 32.80 17.78
N LEU A 1096 -1.11 31.99 17.27
CA LEU A 1096 -1.12 30.53 17.45
C LEU A 1096 -0.58 30.15 18.85
N PRO A 1097 -1.15 29.11 19.51
CA PRO A 1097 -0.75 28.71 20.86
C PRO A 1097 0.74 28.36 21.04
N ALA A 1098 1.43 27.96 19.97
CA ALA A 1098 2.84 27.59 19.98
C ALA A 1098 3.70 28.44 19.02
N GLY A 1099 3.17 29.54 18.47
CA GLY A 1099 3.90 30.41 17.55
C GLY A 1099 4.53 29.66 16.38
N LEU A 1100 5.83 29.88 16.15
CA LEU A 1100 6.65 29.20 15.13
C LEU A 1100 6.74 27.68 15.31
N ASP A 1101 6.52 27.16 16.52
CA ASP A 1101 6.61 25.72 16.81
C ASP A 1101 5.28 24.99 16.59
N THR A 1102 4.26 25.71 16.08
CA THR A 1102 2.97 25.12 15.72
C THR A 1102 3.13 24.11 14.57
N MET A 1103 2.63 22.89 14.77
CA MET A 1103 2.60 21.82 13.77
C MET A 1103 1.50 22.09 12.73
N ILE A 1104 1.87 22.16 11.46
CA ILE A 1104 0.94 22.49 10.35
C ILE A 1104 0.19 21.26 9.80
N GLY A 1105 0.61 20.05 10.17
CA GLY A 1105 0.04 18.78 9.71
C GLY A 1105 0.48 18.41 8.29
N GLU A 1106 0.16 17.19 7.86
CA GLU A 1106 0.43 16.68 6.51
C GLU A 1106 -0.03 17.68 5.45
N ARG A 1107 0.90 18.15 4.61
CA ARG A 1107 0.66 19.13 3.53
C ARG A 1107 0.00 20.44 3.99
N GLY A 1108 0.17 20.79 5.26
CA GLY A 1108 -0.44 21.97 5.83
C GLY A 1108 -1.96 21.85 5.96
N ALA A 1109 -2.51 20.66 6.19
CA ALA A 1109 -3.95 20.42 6.35
C ALA A 1109 -4.63 21.31 7.43
N ARG A 1110 -3.84 21.89 8.35
CA ARG A 1110 -4.32 22.82 9.38
C ARG A 1110 -4.27 24.30 8.97
N LEU A 1111 -3.88 24.60 7.73
CA LEU A 1111 -3.74 25.94 7.18
C LEU A 1111 -4.79 26.19 6.11
N SER A 1112 -5.35 27.39 6.06
CA SER A 1112 -6.18 27.83 4.94
C SER A 1112 -5.35 27.90 3.65
N GLY A 1113 -6.01 27.86 2.48
CA GLY A 1113 -5.33 28.00 1.19
C GLY A 1113 -4.42 29.24 1.12
N GLY A 1114 -4.95 30.39 1.56
CA GLY A 1114 -4.18 31.64 1.58
C GLY A 1114 -3.00 31.62 2.54
N GLN A 1115 -3.13 30.95 3.69
CA GLN A 1115 -2.02 30.78 4.64
C GLN A 1115 -0.91 29.89 4.10
N ARG A 1116 -1.26 28.78 3.44
CA ARG A 1116 -0.28 27.89 2.79
C ARG A 1116 0.54 28.64 1.74
N GLN A 1117 -0.14 29.47 0.96
CA GLN A 1117 0.47 30.22 -0.13
C GLN A 1117 1.37 31.35 0.35
N ARG A 1118 0.94 32.09 1.38
CA ARG A 1118 1.80 33.09 2.03
C ARG A 1118 3.01 32.46 2.72
N LEU A 1119 2.90 31.23 3.22
CA LEU A 1119 4.03 30.50 3.80
C LEU A 1119 5.04 30.07 2.72
N ALA A 1120 4.57 29.67 1.54
CA ALA A 1120 5.41 29.42 0.38
C ALA A 1120 6.16 30.69 -0.08
N LEU A 1121 5.45 31.83 -0.11
CA LEU A 1121 6.06 33.13 -0.37
C LEU A 1121 7.12 33.48 0.68
N ALA A 1122 6.83 33.33 1.97
CA ALA A 1122 7.78 33.61 3.05
C ALA A 1122 9.08 32.80 2.86
N ARG A 1123 9.00 31.55 2.42
CA ARG A 1123 10.18 30.74 2.06
C ARG A 1123 10.95 31.31 0.89
N ALA A 1124 10.27 31.68 -0.20
CA ALA A 1124 10.91 32.25 -1.37
C ALA A 1124 11.62 33.58 -1.05
N LEU A 1125 11.00 34.42 -0.21
CA LEU A 1125 11.58 35.68 0.25
C LEU A 1125 12.80 35.47 1.16
N LEU A 1126 12.73 34.49 2.05
CA LEU A 1126 13.82 34.11 2.97
C LEU A 1126 15.05 33.55 2.24
N ALA A 1127 14.83 32.82 1.15
CA ALA A 1127 15.90 32.27 0.32
C ALA A 1127 16.63 33.33 -0.52
N ASP A 1128 16.01 34.50 -0.72
CA ASP A 1128 16.61 35.68 -1.36
C ASP A 1128 17.21 35.41 -2.76
N PHE A 1129 16.45 34.72 -3.61
CA PHE A 1129 16.87 34.41 -4.96
C PHE A 1129 17.02 35.68 -5.84
N PRO A 1130 18.12 35.83 -6.60
CA PRO A 1130 18.32 36.95 -7.53
C PRO A 1130 17.25 37.05 -8.64
N VAL A 1131 16.75 35.91 -9.12
CA VAL A 1131 15.61 35.83 -10.03
C VAL A 1131 14.54 34.96 -9.38
N LEU A 1132 13.33 35.50 -9.21
CA LEU A 1132 12.23 34.77 -8.59
C LEU A 1132 11.16 34.44 -9.64
N VAL A 1133 10.90 33.15 -9.84
CA VAL A 1133 9.78 32.66 -10.64
C VAL A 1133 8.59 32.41 -9.73
N LEU A 1134 7.47 33.06 -9.98
CA LEU A 1134 6.20 32.87 -9.27
C LEU A 1134 5.25 32.11 -10.21
N ASP A 1135 4.92 30.86 -9.89
CA ASP A 1135 4.08 30.01 -10.74
C ASP A 1135 2.65 29.92 -10.18
N GLU A 1136 1.71 30.61 -10.82
CA GLU A 1136 0.29 30.70 -10.49
C GLU A 1136 -0.01 30.90 -8.99
N PRO A 1137 0.56 31.94 -8.36
CA PRO A 1137 0.62 32.01 -6.91
C PRO A 1137 -0.71 32.35 -6.24
N ALA A 1138 -1.78 32.66 -6.96
CA ALA A 1138 -3.09 33.03 -6.41
C ALA A 1138 -4.19 31.99 -6.70
N GLU A 1139 -3.81 30.82 -7.22
CA GLU A 1139 -4.76 29.77 -7.57
C GLU A 1139 -5.39 29.12 -6.32
N HIS A 1140 -6.61 28.60 -6.45
CA HIS A 1140 -7.41 28.01 -5.36
C HIS A 1140 -7.86 28.98 -4.24
N LEU A 1141 -7.80 30.29 -4.49
CA LEU A 1141 -8.30 31.34 -3.59
C LEU A 1141 -9.55 32.00 -4.17
N ASP A 1142 -10.42 32.52 -3.30
CA ASP A 1142 -11.50 33.41 -3.73
C ASP A 1142 -10.92 34.69 -4.34
N LEU A 1143 -11.68 35.36 -5.21
CA LEU A 1143 -11.22 36.51 -5.99
C LEU A 1143 -10.62 37.62 -5.12
N ALA A 1144 -11.29 37.97 -4.02
CA ALA A 1144 -10.82 39.03 -3.12
C ALA A 1144 -9.49 38.65 -2.45
N THR A 1145 -9.36 37.41 -1.97
CA THR A 1145 -8.10 36.91 -1.39
C THR A 1145 -7.00 36.77 -2.44
N ALA A 1146 -7.33 36.36 -3.67
CA ALA A 1146 -6.40 36.22 -4.78
C ALA A 1146 -5.81 37.56 -5.23
N ASP A 1147 -6.64 38.60 -5.35
CA ASP A 1147 -6.22 39.95 -5.73
C ASP A 1147 -5.37 40.59 -4.63
N ALA A 1148 -5.81 40.46 -3.37
CA ALA A 1148 -5.03 40.90 -2.23
C ALA A 1148 -3.66 40.21 -2.16
N LEU A 1149 -3.60 38.89 -2.43
CA LEU A 1149 -2.35 38.16 -2.46
C LEU A 1149 -1.45 38.58 -3.64
N THR A 1150 -2.02 38.82 -4.83
CA THR A 1150 -1.26 39.25 -6.01
C THR A 1150 -0.66 40.63 -5.82
N ALA A 1151 -1.42 41.58 -5.25
CA ALA A 1151 -0.92 42.89 -4.85
C ALA A 1151 0.21 42.76 -3.83
N ASP A 1152 0.01 41.97 -2.76
CA ASP A 1152 1.01 41.72 -1.73
C ASP A 1152 2.31 41.11 -2.32
N LEU A 1153 2.18 40.19 -3.29
CA LEU A 1153 3.30 39.57 -3.99
C LEU A 1153 4.11 40.58 -4.81
N LEU A 1154 3.43 41.41 -5.59
CA LEU A 1154 4.06 42.44 -6.42
C LEU A 1154 4.79 43.48 -5.55
N THR A 1155 4.20 43.88 -4.41
CA THR A 1155 4.87 44.75 -3.43
C THR A 1155 6.05 44.04 -2.77
N ALA A 1156 5.90 42.79 -2.33
CA ALA A 1156 6.97 42.08 -1.62
C ALA A 1156 8.18 41.77 -2.51
N THR A 1157 8.02 41.80 -3.84
CA THR A 1157 9.05 41.54 -4.85
C THR A 1157 9.56 42.79 -5.55
N GLU A 1158 9.18 43.98 -5.07
CA GLU A 1158 9.66 45.26 -5.60
C GLU A 1158 11.20 45.35 -5.55
N GLY A 1159 11.80 45.84 -6.64
CA GLY A 1159 13.26 45.91 -6.81
C GLY A 1159 13.94 44.56 -7.11
N ARG A 1160 13.19 43.45 -7.21
CA ARG A 1160 13.72 42.12 -7.57
C ARG A 1160 13.30 41.71 -8.98
N THR A 1161 14.20 41.03 -9.68
CA THR A 1161 13.87 40.43 -10.98
C THR A 1161 12.87 39.30 -10.78
N THR A 1162 11.70 39.42 -11.40
CA THR A 1162 10.57 38.50 -11.17
C THR A 1162 9.99 38.00 -12.48
N VAL A 1163 9.73 36.69 -12.58
CA VAL A 1163 8.95 36.08 -13.65
C VAL A 1163 7.62 35.63 -13.06
N LEU A 1164 6.55 36.38 -13.30
CA LEU A 1164 5.22 36.08 -12.80
C LEU A 1164 4.43 35.29 -13.84
N ILE A 1165 4.25 33.99 -13.61
CA ILE A 1165 3.35 33.16 -14.39
C ILE A 1165 1.97 33.25 -13.74
N THR A 1166 0.98 33.74 -14.48
CA THR A 1166 -0.38 33.92 -13.95
C THR A 1166 -1.41 33.83 -15.07
N HIS A 1167 -2.64 33.45 -14.71
CA HIS A 1167 -3.82 33.57 -15.56
C HIS A 1167 -4.70 34.78 -15.18
N ARG A 1168 -4.39 35.47 -14.07
CA ARG A 1168 -5.03 36.72 -13.62
C ARG A 1168 -4.32 37.92 -14.23
N LEU A 1169 -5.06 38.85 -14.82
CA LEU A 1169 -4.51 40.06 -15.45
C LEU A 1169 -4.52 41.28 -14.54
N THR A 1170 -5.30 41.24 -13.47
CA THR A 1170 -5.36 42.29 -12.45
C THR A 1170 -3.98 42.50 -11.80
N GLY A 1171 -3.50 43.75 -11.78
CA GLY A 1171 -2.21 44.12 -11.21
C GLY A 1171 -1.00 43.94 -12.15
N LEU A 1172 -1.20 43.48 -13.40
CA LEU A 1172 -0.12 43.36 -14.38
C LEU A 1172 0.33 44.69 -14.99
N ASP A 1173 -0.36 45.79 -14.71
CA ASP A 1173 0.10 47.15 -14.99
C ASP A 1173 1.39 47.50 -14.23
N ALA A 1174 1.65 46.79 -13.12
CA ALA A 1174 2.86 46.94 -12.34
C ALA A 1174 4.06 46.15 -12.90
N VAL A 1175 3.94 45.34 -13.96
CA VAL A 1175 5.10 44.63 -14.56
C VAL A 1175 5.69 45.40 -15.73
N ASP A 1176 6.99 45.18 -16.01
CA ASP A 1176 7.70 45.91 -17.07
C ASP A 1176 7.36 45.35 -18.46
N GLU A 1177 7.10 44.05 -18.54
CA GLU A 1177 6.84 43.36 -19.80
C GLU A 1177 5.87 42.18 -19.61
N VAL A 1178 5.04 41.92 -20.62
CA VAL A 1178 4.10 40.79 -20.67
C VAL A 1178 4.42 39.91 -21.89
N LEU A 1179 4.52 38.60 -21.68
CA LEU A 1179 4.71 37.57 -22.69
C LEU A 1179 3.46 36.67 -22.75
N VAL A 1180 2.80 36.64 -23.90
CA VAL A 1180 1.62 35.79 -24.13
C VAL A 1180 2.05 34.49 -24.80
N LEU A 1181 1.82 33.38 -24.11
CA LEU A 1181 2.09 32.03 -24.60
C LEU A 1181 0.82 31.36 -25.10
N ASP A 1182 0.89 30.81 -26.33
CA ASP A 1182 -0.11 29.91 -26.89
C ASP A 1182 0.58 28.70 -27.53
N ARG A 1183 0.14 27.49 -27.16
CA ARG A 1183 0.68 26.20 -27.63
C ARG A 1183 2.21 26.15 -27.70
N GLY A 1184 2.90 26.63 -26.66
CA GLY A 1184 4.35 26.60 -26.54
C GLY A 1184 5.10 27.71 -27.27
N ARG A 1185 4.41 28.64 -27.94
CA ARG A 1185 5.00 29.77 -28.69
C ARG A 1185 4.65 31.12 -28.06
N ALA A 1186 5.56 32.08 -28.18
CA ALA A 1186 5.33 33.48 -27.81
C ALA A 1186 4.55 34.18 -28.94
N VAL A 1187 3.25 34.42 -28.73
CA VAL A 1187 2.36 35.01 -29.76
C VAL A 1187 2.25 36.52 -29.66
N GLN A 1188 2.45 37.11 -28.47
CA GLN A 1188 2.53 38.55 -28.26
C GLN A 1188 3.54 38.87 -27.15
N ARG A 1189 4.19 40.02 -27.25
CA ARG A 1189 5.15 40.52 -26.26
C ARG A 1189 5.13 42.06 -26.29
N GLY A 1190 5.14 42.69 -25.13
CA GLY A 1190 5.14 44.16 -25.00
C GLY A 1190 4.76 44.62 -23.59
N THR A 1191 4.62 45.92 -23.41
CA THR A 1191 4.12 46.48 -22.15
C THR A 1191 2.62 46.23 -21.98
N TYR A 1192 2.12 46.27 -20.75
CA TYR A 1192 0.69 46.10 -20.46
C TYR A 1192 -0.18 47.08 -21.28
N ALA A 1193 0.22 48.36 -21.36
CA ALA A 1193 -0.54 49.38 -22.09
C ALA A 1193 -0.60 49.13 -23.59
N GLU A 1194 0.52 48.70 -24.20
CA GLU A 1194 0.59 48.37 -25.63
C GLU A 1194 -0.29 47.16 -25.97
N LEU A 1195 -0.21 46.09 -25.18
CA LEU A 1195 -0.98 44.87 -25.43
C LEU A 1195 -2.47 45.03 -25.10
N ALA A 1196 -2.82 45.91 -24.14
CA ALA A 1196 -4.22 46.22 -23.83
C ALA A 1196 -4.90 47.05 -24.94
N ALA A 1197 -4.13 47.88 -25.64
CA ALA A 1197 -4.62 48.69 -26.76
C ALA A 1197 -4.66 47.90 -28.08
N ALA A 1198 -3.64 47.07 -28.34
CA ALA A 1198 -3.51 46.28 -29.56
C ALA A 1198 -4.58 45.17 -29.62
N ASP A 1199 -5.16 44.98 -30.81
CA ASP A 1199 -6.09 43.88 -31.03
C ASP A 1199 -5.33 42.54 -31.04
N GLY A 1200 -5.75 41.59 -30.20
CA GLY A 1200 -5.02 40.33 -30.03
C GLY A 1200 -5.41 39.50 -28.80
N PRO A 1201 -4.75 38.34 -28.59
CA PRO A 1201 -5.03 37.43 -27.49
C PRO A 1201 -5.09 38.10 -26.10
N PHE A 1202 -4.14 38.98 -25.78
CA PHE A 1202 -4.09 39.64 -24.47
C PHE A 1202 -5.31 40.52 -24.19
N ARG A 1203 -5.65 41.41 -25.14
CA ARG A 1203 -6.81 42.29 -25.04
C ARG A 1203 -8.12 41.50 -24.87
N ARG A 1204 -8.28 40.40 -25.61
CA ARG A 1204 -9.45 39.50 -25.45
C ARG A 1204 -9.51 38.86 -24.06
N MET A 1205 -8.38 38.48 -23.48
CA MET A 1205 -8.35 37.98 -22.11
C MET A 1205 -8.74 39.09 -21.11
N LEU A 1206 -8.30 40.32 -21.32
CA LEU A 1206 -8.62 41.47 -20.46
C LEU A 1206 -10.10 41.87 -20.52
N GLU A 1207 -10.68 41.92 -21.72
CA GLU A 1207 -12.11 42.20 -21.91
C GLU A 1207 -12.98 41.15 -21.23
N ARG A 1208 -12.56 39.88 -21.26
CA ARG A 1208 -13.24 38.78 -20.55
C ARG A 1208 -13.18 38.94 -19.04
N GLU A 1209 -12.00 39.21 -18.48
CA GLU A 1209 -11.85 39.35 -17.02
C GLU A 1209 -12.67 40.54 -16.48
N ARG A 1210 -12.67 41.68 -17.20
CA ARG A 1210 -13.49 42.85 -16.85
C ARG A 1210 -14.99 42.56 -16.87
N ALA A 1211 -15.46 41.77 -17.83
CA ALA A 1211 -16.87 41.37 -17.89
C ALA A 1211 -17.27 40.49 -16.69
N VAL A 1212 -16.36 39.64 -16.23
CA VAL A 1212 -16.57 38.79 -15.04
C VAL A 1212 -16.57 39.62 -13.75
N ASP A 1213 -15.64 40.58 -13.61
CA ASP A 1213 -15.56 41.43 -12.41
C ASP A 1213 -16.75 42.41 -12.31
N ALA A 1214 -17.21 42.97 -13.43
CA ALA A 1214 -18.39 43.84 -13.45
C ALA A 1214 -19.67 43.13 -12.98
N ALA A 1215 -19.87 41.87 -13.40
CA ALA A 1215 -20.99 41.04 -12.96
C ALA A 1215 -20.94 40.71 -11.46
N TYR A 1216 -19.77 40.77 -10.82
CA TYR A 1216 -19.62 40.57 -9.38
C TYR A 1216 -19.90 41.83 -8.56
N GLY A 1217 -19.50 43.00 -9.06
CA GLY A 1217 -19.70 44.29 -8.42
C GLY A 1217 -21.18 44.68 -8.29
N GLU A 1218 -22.00 44.39 -9.31
CA GLU A 1218 -23.45 44.66 -9.29
C GLU A 1218 -24.25 43.76 -8.33
N ALA A 1219 -23.67 42.63 -7.88
CA ALA A 1219 -24.30 41.70 -6.95
C ALA A 1219 -24.03 42.04 -5.45
N GLN A 1220 -23.30 43.13 -5.16
CA GLN A 1220 -23.24 43.72 -3.81
C GLN A 1220 -24.36 44.76 -3.66
N PRO A 1221 -25.32 44.59 -2.73
CA PRO A 1221 -26.10 45.75 -2.31
C PRO A 1221 -25.17 46.67 -1.52
N VAL A 1222 -25.19 47.95 -1.88
CA VAL A 1222 -24.77 49.03 -0.98
C VAL A 1222 -25.77 49.05 0.17
N GLY A 1223 -25.33 48.66 1.38
CA GLY A 1223 -26.11 48.74 2.62
C GLY A 1223 -26.23 47.43 3.36
#